data_AF-A0A2V8MRK1-F1
#
_entry.id   AF-A0A2V8MRK1-F1
#
_cell.length_a   1.000
_cell.length_b   1.000
_cell.length_c   1.000
_cell.angle_alpha   90.00
_cell.angle_beta   90.00
_cell.angle_gamma   90.00
#
_symmetry.space_group_name_H-M   'P 1'
#
loop_
_entity.id
_entity.type
_entity.pdbx_description
1 polymer ?
#
loop_
_entity_poly.entity_id
_entity_poly.type
_entity_poly.pdbx_seq_one_letter_code
_entity_poly.pdbx_strand_id
1 'polypeptide(L)'
;MHSIINKRVAGFSLLLALAWSASVVVRHTRAQDTRLPQPQGAINDFAEVIDPATRKRLETVLANLQQRTDIQLVVAIVKSAGSEDLYDYSLRVAKDWNIGAPASSQKSLLLVIATDKANFFAQFSRSVQGKLPDGLIGEMGQRMRPRFTSGDYNGGLLDGIRAFVSAIGERNDFTFAMLDEAPAGNLVAKTRPRTVVAPPSTDTATPQPTEAVAPSPAETPAKSPAPLQTPGPSPSETPAASPTVAPAATETPRAETSPSVTPSPGAQPSETPSTPSLVASPLPTENPSPTKAIATPSETTAQPSPTTAKEIAENNLRPARSPGPARKPTPSVVNTPGNPDDEKEEVELTLTKQLPERIELLKAFIVAHPRSVATPRAYELLVIAHALLGDQKLQANEIDGGLQEFSLALSEAPTDMSDRLFIEVIARIPMNLFVRGQRAAATQAAHQAEAMAKLNPKRLLALVDFDLRVEDAAEANRLAELATQTGPDLAAAHQALAAARHIALRLDEAESEYARAVALDPKLAAARIALADLKRAGGKNEAALALYREQLQLDPKSKPARAGLVLSLLELGKKSEADQELATSLADAEQARNLPLLVGAAYWFVAHDDTRRALELSEKAMAIEPRYSWAQIARARALVANRNPLEAERALRFARQFGRFPTLDYELASTLASMGLYDEAVAELRSFTLKDGQVETRLAGRNAARAAGFIELLAPERRAAIFQTTPADTDANAKMMKALLAFTNVVDTPEGQTPNEDEALQSAKDFIGGNDAMQTYRRVYVAGKLMKKRVALSSVAELMDQAAAGLEGAL
;
A
#
# COMPACT_ATOMS: atom_id res chain seq x y z
N MET A 1 46.79 -15.51 50.98
CA MET A 1 47.15 -14.48 51.98
C MET A 1 45.86 -13.86 52.53
N HIS A 2 45.90 -13.30 53.74
CA HIS A 2 44.84 -12.50 54.40
C HIS A 2 44.35 -11.31 53.54
N SER A 3 43.19 -10.64 53.72
CA SER A 3 41.94 -10.80 54.52
C SER A 3 41.02 -9.62 54.11
N ILE A 4 39.72 -9.66 53.76
CA ILE A 4 38.57 -10.60 53.81
C ILE A 4 37.78 -10.68 55.15
N ILE A 5 36.45 -10.43 55.07
CA ILE A 5 35.33 -10.75 56.03
C ILE A 5 34.72 -9.59 56.89
N ASN A 6 33.39 -9.41 56.68
CA ASN A 6 32.28 -8.91 57.52
C ASN A 6 32.43 -7.73 58.53
N LYS A 7 31.36 -6.92 58.56
CA LYS A 7 30.50 -6.85 59.76
C LYS A 7 29.03 -7.15 59.41
N ARG A 8 28.49 -8.24 59.97
CA ARG A 8 27.05 -8.54 60.07
C ARG A 8 26.64 -8.37 61.53
N VAL A 9 25.50 -7.74 61.80
CA VAL A 9 24.91 -7.59 63.16
C VAL A 9 23.39 -7.69 63.05
N ALA A 10 22.72 -8.14 64.12
CA ALA A 10 21.26 -8.17 64.30
C ALA A 10 20.44 -9.03 63.33
N GLY A 11 20.49 -10.35 63.54
CA GLY A 11 19.26 -11.16 63.45
C GLY A 11 18.53 -11.19 64.81
N PHE A 12 17.45 -11.97 64.91
CA PHE A 12 16.66 -12.24 66.13
C PHE A 12 15.90 -11.06 66.76
N SER A 13 14.65 -10.88 66.30
CA SER A 13 13.48 -10.74 67.19
C SER A 13 12.17 -10.96 66.42
N LEU A 14 11.13 -11.43 67.12
CA LEU A 14 9.72 -11.44 66.69
C LEU A 14 9.31 -12.24 65.44
N LEU A 15 9.73 -13.51 65.39
CA LEU A 15 8.82 -14.57 64.92
C LEU A 15 8.18 -15.26 66.14
N LEU A 16 6.92 -15.67 66.01
CA LEU A 16 6.15 -16.47 66.97
C LEU A 16 6.01 -15.89 68.40
N ALA A 17 5.49 -14.67 68.51
CA ALA A 17 4.51 -14.37 69.56
C ALA A 17 3.14 -14.91 69.11
N LEU A 18 3.00 -16.25 69.10
CA LEU A 18 1.87 -16.93 68.48
C LEU A 18 0.62 -16.93 69.40
N ALA A 19 -0.53 -16.64 68.79
CA ALA A 19 -1.87 -17.07 69.23
C ALA A 19 -2.43 -16.65 70.61
N TRP A 20 -3.66 -16.11 70.55
CA TRP A 20 -4.70 -16.09 71.61
C TRP A 20 -4.59 -15.05 72.74
N SER A 21 -5.09 -13.86 72.45
CA SER A 21 -6.01 -13.15 73.36
C SER A 21 -7.25 -12.70 72.58
N ALA A 22 -8.41 -12.69 73.24
CA ALA A 22 -9.70 -12.86 72.56
C ALA A 22 -10.36 -11.54 72.08
N SER A 23 -11.00 -11.65 70.91
CA SER A 23 -12.38 -11.20 70.60
C SER A 23 -12.82 -9.73 70.77
N VAL A 24 -13.56 -9.27 69.75
CA VAL A 24 -14.46 -8.09 69.73
C VAL A 24 -13.79 -6.72 69.93
N VAL A 25 -13.36 -6.15 68.81
CA VAL A 25 -13.92 -4.85 68.39
C VAL A 25 -14.55 -5.06 67.02
N VAL A 26 -15.89 -5.00 66.95
CA VAL A 26 -16.59 -4.92 65.66
C VAL A 26 -16.37 -3.52 65.10
N ARG A 27 -15.26 -3.33 64.39
CA ARG A 27 -15.09 -2.18 63.51
C ARG A 27 -16.18 -2.29 62.46
N HIS A 28 -17.23 -1.51 62.64
CA HIS A 28 -18.32 -1.42 61.69
C HIS A 28 -17.71 -1.08 60.33
N THR A 29 -17.98 -1.90 59.33
CA THR A 29 -17.90 -1.46 57.94
C THR A 29 -18.83 -0.26 57.83
N ARG A 30 -18.25 0.94 57.85
CA ARG A 30 -19.00 2.15 57.44
C ARG A 30 -19.58 1.86 56.07
N ALA A 31 -20.80 2.36 55.84
CA ALA A 31 -21.50 2.17 54.57
C ALA A 31 -20.55 2.46 53.39
N GLN A 32 -20.69 1.70 52.30
CA GLN A 32 -20.05 2.07 51.04
C GLN A 32 -20.40 3.53 50.77
N ASP A 33 -19.38 4.37 50.53
CA ASP A 33 -19.62 5.77 50.21
C ASP A 33 -20.14 5.83 48.77
N THR A 34 -21.45 5.75 48.63
CA THR A 34 -22.15 5.67 47.32
C THR A 34 -22.12 6.98 46.56
N ARG A 35 -21.50 8.03 47.13
CA ARG A 35 -21.31 9.34 46.51
C ARG A 35 -20.27 9.25 45.41
N LEU A 36 -20.69 9.58 44.20
CA LEU A 36 -19.77 9.78 43.08
C LEU A 36 -18.90 11.02 43.33
N PRO A 37 -17.64 11.02 42.86
CA PRO A 37 -16.82 12.22 42.88
C PRO A 37 -17.47 13.32 42.03
N GLN A 38 -17.24 14.58 42.38
CA GLN A 38 -17.81 15.73 41.65
C GLN A 38 -16.80 16.28 40.64
N PRO A 39 -17.25 16.76 39.47
CA PRO A 39 -16.36 17.26 38.42
C PRO A 39 -15.73 18.60 38.83
N GLN A 40 -14.45 18.74 38.54
CA GLN A 40 -13.61 19.91 38.83
C GLN A 40 -13.14 20.62 37.55
N GLY A 41 -13.11 19.92 36.40
CA GLY A 41 -12.67 20.46 35.12
C GLY A 41 -12.70 19.42 34.00
N ALA A 42 -11.84 19.59 33.00
CA ALA A 42 -11.70 18.62 31.91
C ALA A 42 -10.88 17.37 32.32
N ILE A 43 -9.94 17.50 33.27
CA ILE A 43 -9.10 16.40 33.76
C ILE A 43 -9.33 16.19 35.27
N ASN A 44 -10.19 15.23 35.59
CA ASN A 44 -10.64 14.93 36.95
C ASN A 44 -9.88 13.72 37.52
N ASP A 45 -8.59 13.92 37.77
CA ASP A 45 -7.74 12.90 38.39
C ASP A 45 -7.86 12.93 39.92
N PHE A 46 -8.60 11.95 40.44
CA PHE A 46 -8.75 11.59 41.86
C PHE A 46 -7.82 10.41 42.26
N ALA A 47 -7.04 9.87 41.32
CA ALA A 47 -6.04 8.85 41.56
C ALA A 47 -4.67 9.45 41.94
N GLU A 48 -4.45 10.73 41.67
CA GLU A 48 -3.21 11.48 41.92
C GLU A 48 -2.04 10.94 41.08
N VAL A 49 -2.33 10.55 39.83
CA VAL A 49 -1.38 9.94 38.89
C VAL A 49 -0.98 10.87 37.73
N ILE A 50 -1.66 12.01 37.55
CA ILE A 50 -1.36 12.98 36.49
C ILE A 50 -0.61 14.19 37.06
N ASP A 51 0.56 14.50 36.50
CA ASP A 51 1.39 15.61 36.94
C ASP A 51 0.76 16.99 36.58
N PRO A 52 1.07 18.07 37.31
CA PRO A 52 0.45 19.37 37.08
C PRO A 52 0.71 19.99 35.68
N ALA A 53 1.84 19.68 35.04
CA ALA A 53 2.16 20.18 33.71
C ALA A 53 1.40 19.40 32.63
N THR A 54 1.35 18.07 32.73
CA THR A 54 0.53 17.23 31.85
C THR A 54 -0.95 17.57 32.00
N ARG A 55 -1.46 17.75 33.23
CA ARG A 55 -2.86 18.16 33.49
C ARG A 55 -3.19 19.47 32.76
N LYS A 56 -2.42 20.54 33.01
CA LYS A 56 -2.64 21.87 32.42
C LYS A 56 -2.56 21.85 30.89
N ARG A 57 -1.63 21.05 30.32
CA ARG A 57 -1.48 20.87 28.87
C ARG A 57 -2.74 20.24 28.27
N LEU A 58 -3.20 19.14 28.86
CA LEU A 58 -4.41 18.44 28.41
C LEU A 58 -5.67 19.32 28.56
N GLU A 59 -5.82 20.06 29.66
CA GLU A 59 -6.93 21.00 29.84
C GLU A 59 -6.94 22.10 28.77
N THR A 60 -5.77 22.58 28.35
CA THR A 60 -5.63 23.54 27.24
C THR A 60 -6.09 22.93 25.90
N VAL A 61 -5.61 21.73 25.58
CA VAL A 61 -6.00 20.98 24.36
C VAL A 61 -7.51 20.71 24.33
N LEU A 62 -8.10 20.26 25.44
CA LEU A 62 -9.52 19.91 25.52
C LEU A 62 -10.42 21.16 25.45
N ALA A 63 -10.03 22.28 26.06
CA ALA A 63 -10.75 23.54 25.92
C ALA A 63 -10.71 24.07 24.47
N ASN A 64 -9.54 24.04 23.82
CA ASN A 64 -9.38 24.43 22.42
C ASN A 64 -10.14 23.49 21.46
N LEU A 65 -10.20 22.18 21.77
CA LEU A 65 -11.00 21.21 21.02
C LEU A 65 -12.50 21.52 21.10
N GLN A 66 -13.01 21.77 22.32
CA GLN A 66 -14.43 22.09 22.54
C GLN A 66 -14.84 23.37 21.81
N GLN A 67 -14.02 24.42 21.85
CA GLN A 67 -14.27 25.68 21.13
C GLN A 67 -14.34 25.50 19.61
N ARG A 68 -13.55 24.59 19.02
CA ARG A 68 -13.51 24.37 17.56
C ARG A 68 -14.55 23.39 17.03
N THR A 69 -14.95 22.40 17.82
CA THR A 69 -15.75 21.25 17.33
C THR A 69 -17.16 21.17 17.91
N ASP A 70 -17.40 21.92 18.99
CA ASP A 70 -18.55 21.76 19.88
C ASP A 70 -18.62 20.33 20.47
N ILE A 71 -17.46 19.68 20.68
CA ILE A 71 -17.35 18.37 21.34
C ILE A 71 -16.63 18.53 22.68
N GLN A 72 -17.31 18.20 23.77
CA GLN A 72 -16.75 18.22 25.11
C GLN A 72 -16.19 16.84 25.49
N LEU A 73 -14.87 16.69 25.51
CA LEU A 73 -14.20 15.51 26.08
C LEU A 73 -13.75 15.81 27.52
N VAL A 74 -14.15 14.95 28.45
CA VAL A 74 -13.77 15.01 29.87
C VAL A 74 -13.19 13.67 30.31
N VAL A 75 -12.17 13.72 31.17
CA VAL A 75 -11.51 12.55 31.73
C VAL A 75 -11.78 12.49 33.23
N ALA A 76 -12.04 11.29 33.76
CA ALA A 76 -12.09 10.99 35.18
C ALA A 76 -11.14 9.83 35.49
N ILE A 77 -10.26 9.99 36.48
CA ILE A 77 -9.29 8.96 36.88
C ILE A 77 -9.52 8.65 38.35
N VAL A 78 -9.78 7.37 38.65
CA VAL A 78 -10.14 6.89 39.98
C VAL A 78 -9.26 5.74 40.40
N LYS A 79 -9.02 5.61 41.71
CA LYS A 79 -8.15 4.53 42.24
C LYS A 79 -8.75 3.14 42.00
N SER A 80 -10.09 3.02 42.01
CA SER A 80 -10.83 1.80 41.65
C SER A 80 -12.32 2.15 41.41
N ALA A 81 -13.03 1.30 40.67
CA ALA A 81 -14.51 1.26 40.63
C ALA A 81 -15.11 0.48 41.84
N GLY A 82 -14.28 -0.13 42.68
CA GLY A 82 -14.70 -0.96 43.80
C GLY A 82 -15.16 -2.36 43.36
N SER A 83 -16.32 -2.79 43.86
CA SER A 83 -16.95 -4.08 43.51
C SER A 83 -17.87 -4.02 42.29
N GLU A 84 -18.02 -2.84 41.68
CA GLU A 84 -18.81 -2.62 40.47
C GLU A 84 -17.93 -2.82 39.22
N ASP A 85 -18.55 -3.09 38.06
CA ASP A 85 -17.80 -3.06 36.79
C ASP A 85 -17.49 -1.62 36.37
N LEU A 86 -16.41 -1.42 35.60
CA LEU A 86 -16.02 -0.10 35.12
C LEU A 86 -17.04 0.47 34.11
N TYR A 87 -17.77 -0.37 33.39
CA TYR A 87 -18.90 0.04 32.56
C TYR A 87 -19.99 0.71 33.40
N ASP A 88 -20.56 -0.01 34.36
CA ASP A 88 -21.66 0.49 35.20
C ASP A 88 -21.23 1.73 36.00
N TYR A 89 -20.04 1.69 36.60
CA TYR A 89 -19.45 2.84 37.29
C TYR A 89 -19.35 4.06 36.36
N SER A 90 -18.79 3.90 35.15
CA SER A 90 -18.67 5.00 34.19
C SER A 90 -20.03 5.51 33.70
N LEU A 91 -21.04 4.64 33.56
CA LEU A 91 -22.39 5.02 33.19
C LEU A 91 -23.10 5.78 34.32
N ARG A 92 -22.84 5.45 35.59
CA ARG A 92 -23.32 6.25 36.74
C ARG A 92 -22.66 7.62 36.78
N VAL A 93 -21.33 7.72 36.62
CA VAL A 93 -20.63 9.02 36.54
C VAL A 93 -21.14 9.85 35.35
N ALA A 94 -21.32 9.24 34.18
CA ALA A 94 -21.86 9.93 33.01
C ALA A 94 -23.26 10.52 33.25
N LYS A 95 -24.15 9.76 33.90
CA LYS A 95 -25.51 10.19 34.27
C LYS A 95 -25.49 11.31 35.33
N ASP A 96 -24.66 11.22 36.36
CA ASP A 96 -24.53 12.21 37.45
C ASP A 96 -23.95 13.53 36.93
N TRP A 97 -22.91 13.47 36.09
CA TRP A 97 -22.23 14.64 35.54
C TRP A 97 -22.91 15.19 34.26
N ASN A 98 -23.89 14.48 33.70
CA ASN A 98 -24.54 14.73 32.40
C ASN A 98 -23.57 14.77 31.18
N ILE A 99 -22.36 14.25 31.33
CA ILE A 99 -21.27 14.27 30.35
C ILE A 99 -21.03 12.84 29.86
N GLY A 100 -21.13 12.62 28.55
CA GLY A 100 -21.12 11.27 27.98
C GLY A 100 -22.41 10.46 28.24
N ALA A 101 -23.41 11.02 28.93
CA ALA A 101 -24.69 10.35 29.14
C ALA A 101 -25.43 10.17 27.79
N PRO A 102 -25.94 8.97 27.46
CA PRO A 102 -26.65 8.72 26.21
C PRO A 102 -27.87 9.64 25.97
N ALA A 103 -28.53 10.09 27.05
CA ALA A 103 -29.67 11.00 27.01
C ALA A 103 -29.30 12.50 26.97
N SER A 104 -28.02 12.86 27.12
CA SER A 104 -27.59 14.26 27.09
C SER A 104 -27.67 14.82 25.67
N SER A 105 -28.21 16.03 25.54
CA SER A 105 -28.21 16.78 24.28
C SER A 105 -26.82 17.36 23.95
N GLN A 106 -25.98 17.57 24.97
CA GLN A 106 -24.61 18.07 24.82
C GLN A 106 -23.72 17.01 24.17
N LYS A 107 -23.01 17.40 23.10
CA LYS A 107 -22.09 16.53 22.35
C LYS A 107 -20.85 16.26 23.20
N SER A 108 -20.93 15.21 24.01
CA SER A 108 -19.99 14.97 25.11
C SER A 108 -19.51 13.52 25.15
N LEU A 109 -18.26 13.35 25.60
CA LEU A 109 -17.61 12.07 25.89
C LEU A 109 -16.95 12.12 27.27
N LEU A 110 -17.19 11.09 28.07
CA LEU A 110 -16.53 10.85 29.35
C LEU A 110 -15.60 9.64 29.25
N LEU A 111 -14.30 9.86 29.43
CA LEU A 111 -13.30 8.80 29.54
C LEU A 111 -13.03 8.52 31.02
N VAL A 112 -13.40 7.34 31.52
CA VAL A 112 -13.17 6.91 32.91
C VAL A 112 -12.05 5.90 32.97
N ILE A 113 -11.05 6.13 33.83
CA ILE A 113 -9.85 5.29 33.99
C ILE A 113 -9.78 4.79 35.44
N ALA A 114 -9.60 3.48 35.63
CA ALA A 114 -9.43 2.84 36.94
C ALA A 114 -8.00 2.29 37.08
N THR A 115 -7.22 2.87 38.01
CA THR A 115 -5.78 2.63 38.10
C THR A 115 -5.39 1.31 38.78
N ASP A 116 -6.29 0.71 39.58
CA ASP A 116 -6.12 -0.61 40.20
C ASP A 116 -6.03 -1.74 39.17
N LYS A 117 -6.77 -1.61 38.06
CA LYS A 117 -6.87 -2.61 36.98
C LYS A 117 -6.21 -2.15 35.67
N ALA A 118 -5.56 -0.98 35.66
CA ALA A 118 -5.01 -0.31 34.47
C ALA A 118 -6.00 -0.22 33.29
N ASN A 119 -7.31 -0.17 33.59
CA ASN A 119 -8.38 -0.29 32.61
C ASN A 119 -9.13 1.04 32.43
N PHE A 120 -9.84 1.20 31.32
CA PHE A 120 -10.63 2.38 31.02
C PHE A 120 -11.94 2.02 30.33
N PHE A 121 -12.94 2.90 30.42
CA PHE A 121 -14.16 2.87 29.62
C PHE A 121 -14.51 4.26 29.10
N ALA A 122 -15.20 4.36 27.97
CA ALA A 122 -15.63 5.62 27.38
C ALA A 122 -17.16 5.65 27.17
N GLN A 123 -17.84 6.60 27.80
CA GLN A 123 -19.27 6.87 27.62
C GLN A 123 -19.47 8.08 26.71
N PHE A 124 -20.43 8.03 25.79
CA PHE A 124 -20.68 9.11 24.83
C PHE A 124 -22.19 9.38 24.66
N SER A 125 -22.51 10.66 24.50
CA SER A 125 -23.87 11.11 24.19
C SER A 125 -24.30 10.70 22.76
N ARG A 126 -25.60 10.44 22.56
CA ARG A 126 -26.15 10.15 21.22
C ARG A 126 -25.90 11.29 20.23
N SER A 127 -25.79 12.54 20.70
CA SER A 127 -25.53 13.71 19.85
C SER A 127 -24.08 13.87 19.40
N VAL A 128 -23.09 13.20 20.03
CA VAL A 128 -21.70 13.13 19.53
C VAL A 128 -21.43 11.88 18.69
N GLN A 129 -22.17 10.79 18.90
CA GLN A 129 -21.93 9.50 18.24
C GLN A 129 -21.79 9.62 16.71
N GLY A 130 -22.71 10.33 16.05
CA GLY A 130 -22.67 10.56 14.59
C GLY A 130 -21.59 11.53 14.07
N LYS A 131 -20.77 12.11 14.95
CA LYS A 131 -19.61 12.95 14.57
C LYS A 131 -18.27 12.23 14.68
N LEU A 132 -18.16 11.21 15.53
CA LEU A 132 -16.89 10.51 15.76
C LEU A 132 -16.59 9.54 14.60
N PRO A 133 -15.31 9.38 14.21
CA PRO A 133 -14.87 8.25 13.39
C PRO A 133 -15.13 6.90 14.09
N ASP A 134 -15.55 5.90 13.31
CA ASP A 134 -15.73 4.54 13.79
C ASP A 134 -14.39 3.95 14.28
N GLY A 135 -14.44 3.13 15.34
CA GLY A 135 -13.25 2.50 15.92
C GLY A 135 -12.37 3.39 16.80
N LEU A 136 -12.61 4.72 16.87
CA LEU A 136 -11.75 5.68 17.56
C LEU A 136 -11.44 5.33 19.02
N ILE A 137 -12.43 4.85 19.78
CA ILE A 137 -12.25 4.43 21.18
C ILE A 137 -11.29 3.23 21.29
N GLY A 138 -11.32 2.33 20.31
CA GLY A 138 -10.39 1.22 20.19
C GLY A 138 -8.96 1.69 19.91
N GLU A 139 -8.79 2.67 19.03
CA GLU A 139 -7.48 3.26 18.72
C GLU A 139 -6.88 4.00 19.92
N MET A 140 -7.68 4.84 20.60
CA MET A 140 -7.30 5.46 21.89
C MET A 140 -6.84 4.37 22.87
N GLY A 141 -7.58 3.26 22.96
CA GLY A 141 -7.27 2.13 23.82
C GLY A 141 -5.96 1.42 23.49
N GLN A 142 -5.66 1.22 22.20
CA GLN A 142 -4.39 0.63 21.75
C GLN A 142 -3.19 1.51 22.14
N ARG A 143 -3.33 2.85 22.09
CA ARG A 143 -2.26 3.78 22.51
C ARG A 143 -2.14 3.91 24.04
N MET A 144 -3.26 3.84 24.78
CA MET A 144 -3.28 3.99 26.25
C MET A 144 -2.80 2.75 27.01
N ARG A 145 -3.31 1.56 26.66
CA ARG A 145 -3.12 0.32 27.45
C ARG A 145 -1.66 -0.08 27.73
N PRO A 146 -0.72 0.01 26.77
CA PRO A 146 0.68 -0.36 27.04
C PRO A 146 1.32 0.50 28.13
N ARG A 147 1.04 1.81 28.12
CA ARG A 147 1.58 2.77 29.08
C ARG A 147 0.90 2.70 30.45
N PHE A 148 -0.41 2.48 30.51
CA PHE A 148 -1.10 2.27 31.79
C PHE A 148 -0.60 1.03 32.53
N THR A 149 -0.33 -0.07 31.81
CA THR A 149 0.28 -1.29 32.37
C THR A 149 1.69 -1.04 32.94
N SER A 150 2.45 -0.09 32.39
CA SER A 150 3.75 0.35 32.92
C SER A 150 3.67 1.53 33.91
N GLY A 151 2.47 1.93 34.35
CA GLY A 151 2.24 3.04 35.29
C GLY A 151 2.39 4.45 34.69
N ASP A 152 2.64 4.58 33.38
CA ASP A 152 2.77 5.86 32.69
C ASP A 152 1.39 6.41 32.27
N TYR A 153 0.64 6.88 33.26
CA TYR A 153 -0.67 7.50 33.03
C TYR A 153 -0.57 8.85 32.29
N ASN A 154 0.54 9.57 32.44
CA ASN A 154 0.78 10.86 31.78
C ASN A 154 0.97 10.69 30.27
N GLY A 155 1.92 9.84 29.85
CA GLY A 155 2.12 9.51 28.45
C GLY A 155 0.95 8.75 27.84
N GLY A 156 0.31 7.85 28.62
CA GLY A 156 -0.87 7.11 28.19
C GLY A 156 -2.00 8.03 27.79
N LEU A 157 -2.40 8.94 28.69
CA LEU A 157 -3.50 9.86 28.44
C LEU A 157 -3.16 10.87 27.32
N LEU A 158 -1.90 11.31 27.22
CA LEU A 158 -1.43 12.20 26.16
C LEU A 158 -1.51 11.54 24.77
N ASP A 159 -1.09 10.28 24.63
CA ASP A 159 -1.15 9.56 23.35
C ASP A 159 -2.58 9.15 22.98
N GLY A 160 -3.42 8.83 23.97
CA GLY A 160 -4.86 8.57 23.78
C GLY A 160 -5.63 9.80 23.31
N ILE A 161 -5.45 10.96 23.97
CA ILE A 161 -6.08 12.21 23.55
C ILE A 161 -5.51 12.68 22.19
N ARG A 162 -4.23 12.39 21.88
CA ARG A 162 -3.68 12.65 20.53
C ARG A 162 -4.39 11.86 19.43
N ALA A 163 -4.74 10.58 19.66
CA ALA A 163 -5.56 9.83 18.70
C ALA A 163 -6.94 10.48 18.50
N PHE A 164 -7.64 10.81 19.59
CA PHE A 164 -8.94 11.48 19.54
C PHE A 164 -8.90 12.78 18.73
N VAL A 165 -7.89 13.61 19.00
CA VAL A 165 -7.70 14.90 18.33
C VAL A 165 -7.26 14.74 16.86
N SER A 166 -6.43 13.77 16.52
CA SER A 166 -6.06 13.47 15.12
C SER A 166 -7.27 13.04 14.29
N ALA A 167 -8.03 12.06 14.77
CA ALA A 167 -9.14 11.47 14.00
C ALA A 167 -10.32 12.45 13.80
N ILE A 168 -10.51 13.42 14.72
CA ILE A 168 -11.45 14.53 14.52
C ILE A 168 -10.82 15.63 13.65
N GLY A 169 -9.54 15.93 13.85
CA GLY A 169 -8.78 16.95 13.12
C GLY A 169 -8.68 16.70 11.62
N GLU A 170 -8.51 15.45 11.20
CA GLU A 170 -8.52 15.01 9.78
C GLU A 170 -9.84 15.34 9.05
N ARG A 171 -10.95 15.53 9.78
CA ARG A 171 -12.26 15.90 9.24
C ARG A 171 -12.60 17.39 9.38
N ASN A 172 -11.73 18.18 10.03
CA ASN A 172 -12.01 19.56 10.45
C ASN A 172 -10.78 20.51 10.35
N ASP A 173 -9.77 20.14 9.56
CA ASP A 173 -8.56 20.93 9.26
C ASP A 173 -7.80 21.49 10.49
N PHE A 174 -7.59 20.67 11.52
CA PHE A 174 -6.68 21.00 12.63
C PHE A 174 -5.84 19.80 13.12
N THR A 175 -4.82 20.08 13.93
CA THR A 175 -3.92 19.07 14.50
C THR A 175 -3.77 19.25 16.01
N PHE A 176 -3.24 18.24 16.72
CA PHE A 176 -2.98 18.33 18.16
C PHE A 176 -2.08 19.52 18.52
N ALA A 177 -1.04 19.81 17.73
CA ALA A 177 -0.16 20.96 17.96
C ALA A 177 -0.93 22.29 17.94
N MET A 178 -1.91 22.45 17.04
CA MET A 178 -2.76 23.64 16.94
C MET A 178 -3.78 23.79 18.09
N LEU A 179 -3.93 22.78 18.94
CA LEU A 179 -4.73 22.83 20.17
C LEU A 179 -3.85 22.91 21.44
N ASP A 180 -2.57 22.55 21.33
CA ASP A 180 -1.57 22.60 22.40
C ASP A 180 -1.04 24.04 22.62
N GLU A 181 -1.21 24.91 21.63
CA GLU A 181 -0.95 26.35 21.70
C GLU A 181 -2.13 27.11 22.34
N ALA A 182 -1.84 28.16 23.11
CA ALA A 182 -2.87 29.02 23.70
C ALA A 182 -3.63 29.81 22.61
N PRO A 183 -4.96 30.01 22.75
CA PRO A 183 -5.79 30.54 21.67
C PRO A 183 -5.40 31.97 21.26
N ALA A 184 -4.84 32.11 20.05
CA ALA A 184 -4.56 33.39 19.44
C ALA A 184 -5.87 34.11 19.06
N GLY A 185 -6.18 35.19 19.78
CA GLY A 185 -7.34 36.04 19.49
C GLY A 185 -7.25 36.70 18.10
N ASN A 186 -8.42 36.87 17.47
CA ASN A 186 -8.61 37.42 16.13
C ASN A 186 -7.63 38.54 15.72
N LEU A 187 -6.79 38.28 14.71
CA LEU A 187 -6.14 39.34 13.93
C LEU A 187 -6.19 39.05 12.43
N VAL A 188 -7.14 39.70 11.76
CA VAL A 188 -7.07 39.95 10.32
C VAL A 188 -5.92 40.94 10.06
N ALA A 189 -5.02 40.55 9.17
CA ALA A 189 -4.03 41.38 8.46
C ALA A 189 -3.28 42.48 9.26
N LYS A 190 -1.98 42.22 9.55
CA LYS A 190 -0.94 43.25 9.46
C LYS A 190 0.47 42.70 9.21
N THR A 191 1.29 43.55 8.60
CA THR A 191 2.62 43.30 8.04
C THR A 191 3.73 43.06 9.09
N ARG A 192 4.82 42.38 8.67
CA ARG A 192 6.12 42.35 9.36
C ARG A 192 6.67 43.79 9.56
N PRO A 193 7.60 44.01 10.52
CA PRO A 193 9.03 43.88 10.20
C PRO A 193 9.80 42.87 11.08
N ARG A 194 11.09 42.67 10.76
CA ARG A 194 12.07 41.91 11.57
C ARG A 194 12.77 42.81 12.60
N THR A 195 13.17 42.23 13.73
CA THR A 195 14.34 42.66 14.51
C THR A 195 15.18 41.42 14.86
N VAL A 196 16.51 41.55 14.87
CA VAL A 196 17.46 40.49 15.27
C VAL A 196 18.16 40.93 16.55
N VAL A 197 18.31 40.03 17.52
CA VAL A 197 19.16 40.19 18.71
C VAL A 197 19.95 38.89 18.92
N ALA A 198 21.21 39.02 19.31
CA ALA A 198 22.19 37.92 19.44
C ALA A 198 22.30 37.42 20.91
N PRO A 199 22.96 36.27 21.18
CA PRO A 199 22.87 35.56 22.45
C PRO A 199 23.92 35.97 23.51
N PRO A 200 23.77 35.56 24.77
CA PRO A 200 24.84 35.57 25.78
C PRO A 200 25.79 34.37 25.61
N SER A 201 27.01 34.49 26.13
CA SER A 201 28.08 33.48 26.07
C SER A 201 28.95 33.49 27.33
N THR A 202 29.40 32.32 27.79
CA THR A 202 30.41 32.18 28.87
C THR A 202 31.29 30.94 28.65
N ASP A 203 32.58 31.17 28.42
CA ASP A 203 33.81 30.40 28.78
C ASP A 203 33.75 28.85 28.92
N THR A 204 34.72 28.09 28.38
CA THR A 204 36.13 28.15 28.84
C THR A 204 37.14 27.42 27.91
N ALA A 205 38.41 27.85 28.02
CA ALA A 205 39.66 27.10 27.81
C ALA A 205 40.13 26.61 26.40
N THR A 206 41.13 27.34 25.91
CA THR A 206 42.20 27.10 24.91
C THR A 206 43.07 25.83 25.14
N PRO A 207 44.07 25.46 24.28
CA PRO A 207 44.76 26.25 23.22
C PRO A 207 45.02 25.59 21.84
N GLN A 208 45.43 26.44 20.88
CA GLN A 208 46.18 26.07 19.66
C GLN A 208 47.70 26.08 19.89
N PRO A 209 48.51 25.64 18.91
CA PRO A 209 49.32 26.63 18.15
C PRO A 209 49.42 26.32 16.64
N THR A 210 50.08 27.09 15.76
CA THR A 210 50.28 28.56 15.58
C THR A 210 51.13 28.73 14.32
N GLU A 211 50.71 29.55 13.34
CA GLU A 211 51.62 30.44 12.59
C GLU A 211 50.84 31.51 11.79
N ALA A 212 51.50 32.58 11.35
CA ALA A 212 50.86 33.82 10.89
C ALA A 212 51.74 34.60 9.90
N VAL A 213 51.15 35.57 9.18
CA VAL A 213 51.72 36.88 8.77
C VAL A 213 50.62 37.73 8.08
N ALA A 214 50.82 39.05 7.96
CA ALA A 214 49.84 40.08 7.60
C ALA A 214 50.53 41.25 6.83
N PRO A 215 49.89 42.40 6.49
CA PRO A 215 48.61 42.62 5.79
C PRO A 215 48.63 43.77 4.71
N SER A 216 47.46 44.02 4.08
CA SER A 216 46.97 45.33 3.58
C SER A 216 47.52 45.91 2.25
N PRO A 217 46.85 46.93 1.61
CA PRO A 217 45.62 47.65 2.03
C PRO A 217 44.47 47.83 0.98
N ALA A 218 43.26 47.98 1.54
CA ALA A 218 42.11 48.87 1.21
C ALA A 218 41.71 49.31 -0.23
N GLU A 219 40.40 49.24 -0.52
CA GLU A 219 39.57 50.45 -0.79
C GLU A 219 38.05 50.22 -0.48
N THR A 220 37.17 51.22 -0.62
CA THR A 220 35.86 51.31 0.10
C THR A 220 34.62 51.59 -0.79
N PRO A 221 33.41 51.03 -0.51
CA PRO A 221 32.20 51.21 -1.34
C PRO A 221 31.15 52.25 -0.86
N ALA A 222 30.26 52.68 -1.76
CA ALA A 222 29.08 53.55 -1.54
C ALA A 222 27.93 53.13 -2.50
N LYS A 223 26.67 52.81 -2.08
CA LYS A 223 25.52 53.58 -1.51
C LYS A 223 24.48 54.07 -2.56
N SER A 224 23.22 54.25 -2.13
CA SER A 224 21.96 54.47 -2.91
C SER A 224 20.77 54.72 -1.95
N PRO A 225 19.50 55.08 -2.33
CA PRO A 225 18.92 55.79 -3.51
C PRO A 225 17.79 56.84 -3.14
N ALA A 226 16.87 57.19 -4.10
CA ALA A 226 15.44 57.68 -3.95
C ALA A 226 15.14 59.22 -3.85
N PRO A 227 13.88 59.77 -4.01
CA PRO A 227 12.66 59.43 -4.84
C PRO A 227 11.77 60.63 -5.41
N LEU A 228 10.55 60.34 -6.01
CA LEU A 228 9.31 61.19 -6.28
C LEU A 228 9.27 62.14 -7.54
N GLN A 229 8.18 62.50 -8.29
CA GLN A 229 6.75 62.12 -8.62
C GLN A 229 6.18 63.11 -9.74
N THR A 230 4.95 63.17 -10.35
CA THR A 230 3.62 62.48 -10.26
C THR A 230 2.72 62.30 -11.56
N PRO A 231 2.03 63.30 -12.22
CA PRO A 231 0.63 63.09 -12.74
C PRO A 231 0.17 63.68 -14.14
N GLY A 232 -1.02 63.26 -14.66
CA GLY A 232 -1.86 63.96 -15.71
C GLY A 232 -2.75 63.05 -16.66
N PRO A 233 -4.09 63.26 -16.92
CA PRO A 233 -4.98 62.22 -17.55
C PRO A 233 -6.09 62.60 -18.63
N SER A 234 -6.84 61.55 -19.12
CA SER A 234 -8.25 61.49 -19.66
C SER A 234 -8.59 61.72 -21.17
N PRO A 235 -9.77 61.29 -21.75
CA PRO A 235 -10.82 60.27 -21.38
C PRO A 235 -11.53 59.41 -22.53
N SER A 236 -12.37 58.41 -22.17
CA SER A 236 -13.62 57.83 -22.82
C SER A 236 -13.63 57.29 -24.30
N GLU A 237 -14.55 56.43 -24.83
CA GLU A 237 -15.78 55.67 -24.38
C GLU A 237 -16.14 54.45 -25.30
N THR A 238 -17.22 53.68 -25.03
CA THR A 238 -17.70 52.49 -25.83
C THR A 238 -19.26 52.37 -25.86
N PRO A 239 -19.94 51.73 -26.85
CA PRO A 239 -20.44 50.34 -26.64
C PRO A 239 -20.78 49.42 -27.89
N ALA A 240 -21.06 48.15 -27.55
CA ALA A 240 -21.52 46.93 -28.27
C ALA A 240 -22.53 46.92 -29.46
N ALA A 241 -22.54 45.82 -30.24
CA ALA A 241 -23.73 45.02 -30.65
C ALA A 241 -23.39 43.72 -31.46
N SER A 242 -24.36 42.79 -31.61
CA SER A 242 -24.37 41.64 -32.55
C SER A 242 -25.79 41.43 -33.10
N PRO A 243 -26.04 40.80 -34.28
CA PRO A 243 -26.33 39.36 -34.27
C PRO A 243 -26.02 38.55 -35.58
N THR A 244 -26.41 37.28 -35.51
CA THR A 244 -26.26 36.04 -36.31
C THR A 244 -26.78 35.98 -37.78
N VAL A 245 -26.35 34.92 -38.49
CA VAL A 245 -26.93 34.23 -39.70
C VAL A 245 -26.30 34.55 -41.09
N ALA A 246 -26.20 33.50 -41.93
CA ALA A 246 -25.60 33.42 -43.28
C ALA A 246 -26.72 33.38 -44.39
N PRO A 247 -26.56 32.95 -45.69
CA PRO A 247 -25.42 32.30 -46.38
C PRO A 247 -25.16 32.70 -47.88
N ALA A 248 -24.24 31.94 -48.51
CA ALA A 248 -24.20 31.49 -49.93
C ALA A 248 -23.51 32.30 -51.06
N ALA A 249 -22.64 31.57 -51.81
CA ALA A 249 -22.22 31.71 -53.22
C ALA A 249 -21.40 32.97 -53.65
N THR A 250 -20.63 33.01 -54.76
CA THR A 250 -20.44 32.08 -55.92
C THR A 250 -19.02 32.22 -56.56
N GLU A 251 -18.51 31.16 -57.24
CA GLU A 251 -17.65 31.13 -58.48
C GLU A 251 -16.40 32.06 -58.65
N THR A 252 -15.13 31.55 -58.74
CA THR A 252 -14.33 31.03 -59.91
C THR A 252 -13.85 32.08 -60.95
N PRO A 253 -12.87 31.83 -61.88
CA PRO A 253 -12.02 30.64 -62.21
C PRO A 253 -10.49 30.87 -61.97
N ARG A 254 -9.50 29.97 -62.18
CA ARG A 254 -9.31 28.61 -62.75
C ARG A 254 -8.70 28.50 -64.18
N ALA A 255 -7.45 27.99 -64.27
CA ALA A 255 -6.78 27.29 -65.39
C ALA A 255 -5.56 26.54 -64.78
N GLU A 256 -5.44 25.21 -64.77
CA GLU A 256 -4.99 24.26 -65.83
C GLU A 256 -3.44 24.21 -66.00
N THR A 257 -2.78 23.06 -66.24
CA THR A 257 -3.21 21.76 -66.83
C THR A 257 -2.82 20.49 -66.01
N SER A 258 -3.40 19.32 -66.37
CA SER A 258 -3.02 17.95 -65.91
C SER A 258 -2.23 17.20 -67.03
N PRO A 259 -2.22 15.85 -67.28
CA PRO A 259 -3.04 14.68 -66.86
C PRO A 259 -2.20 13.42 -66.44
N SER A 260 -2.64 12.15 -66.51
CA SER A 260 -3.79 11.43 -65.87
C SER A 260 -3.86 9.96 -66.38
N VAL A 261 -4.17 8.95 -65.54
CA VAL A 261 -4.73 7.61 -65.92
C VAL A 261 -5.63 7.08 -64.76
N THR A 262 -6.69 6.33 -65.09
CA THR A 262 -7.80 5.86 -64.21
C THR A 262 -8.28 4.43 -64.65
N PRO A 263 -9.52 3.93 -64.37
CA PRO A 263 -10.15 3.55 -63.08
C PRO A 263 -10.68 2.07 -63.03
N SER A 264 -11.53 1.76 -62.04
CA SER A 264 -12.21 0.47 -61.73
C SER A 264 -13.41 0.10 -62.63
N PRO A 265 -14.01 -1.09 -62.41
CA PRO A 265 -15.40 -1.20 -61.91
C PRO A 265 -15.55 -2.23 -60.74
N GLY A 266 -16.70 -2.45 -60.08
CA GLY A 266 -17.99 -1.72 -60.08
C GLY A 266 -19.25 -2.62 -60.11
N ALA A 267 -19.90 -2.89 -58.96
CA ALA A 267 -21.21 -3.56 -58.84
C ALA A 267 -21.95 -3.23 -57.51
N GLN A 268 -23.27 -3.48 -57.42
CA GLN A 268 -24.16 -3.04 -56.32
C GLN A 268 -24.50 -4.13 -55.26
N PRO A 269 -25.02 -3.74 -54.07
CA PRO A 269 -25.34 -4.65 -52.97
C PRO A 269 -26.81 -5.10 -52.90
N SER A 270 -27.05 -6.33 -52.42
CA SER A 270 -28.35 -6.84 -51.97
C SER A 270 -28.22 -8.02 -50.99
N GLU A 271 -29.20 -8.13 -50.09
CA GLU A 271 -29.64 -9.30 -49.31
C GLU A 271 -28.76 -9.92 -48.18
N THR A 272 -29.46 -10.17 -47.07
CA THR A 272 -29.15 -10.94 -45.84
C THR A 272 -29.17 -12.47 -46.13
N PRO A 273 -28.66 -13.40 -45.26
CA PRO A 273 -29.09 -13.54 -43.85
C PRO A 273 -28.15 -14.26 -42.84
N SER A 274 -28.74 -14.60 -41.69
CA SER A 274 -28.43 -15.75 -40.80
C SER A 274 -27.37 -15.61 -39.70
N THR A 275 -27.85 -15.65 -38.45
CA THR A 275 -27.18 -16.36 -37.36
C THR A 275 -27.12 -17.86 -37.65
N PRO A 276 -26.11 -18.58 -37.13
CA PRO A 276 -26.46 -19.68 -36.24
C PRO A 276 -25.53 -19.88 -35.03
N SER A 277 -26.15 -20.42 -33.98
CA SER A 277 -25.64 -21.34 -32.94
C SER A 277 -24.15 -21.44 -32.61
N LEU A 278 -23.88 -21.25 -31.31
CA LEU A 278 -23.16 -22.19 -30.43
C LEU A 278 -22.68 -23.50 -31.10
N VAL A 279 -21.36 -23.69 -31.17
CA VAL A 279 -20.72 -25.00 -31.33
C VAL A 279 -19.65 -25.14 -30.25
N ALA A 280 -19.86 -26.05 -29.30
CA ALA A 280 -18.89 -26.41 -28.28
C ALA A 280 -18.23 -27.76 -28.66
N SER A 281 -16.90 -27.83 -28.62
CA SER A 281 -16.10 -29.07 -28.66
C SER A 281 -14.60 -28.76 -28.50
N PRO A 282 -13.77 -29.71 -28.01
CA PRO A 282 -14.07 -30.68 -26.95
C PRO A 282 -12.95 -30.77 -25.90
N LEU A 283 -13.16 -31.54 -24.82
CA LEU A 283 -12.05 -32.01 -23.97
C LEU A 283 -11.23 -33.07 -24.73
N PRO A 284 -9.88 -33.09 -24.59
CA PRO A 284 -9.10 -34.28 -24.87
C PRO A 284 -9.23 -35.26 -23.69
N THR A 285 -9.98 -36.36 -23.90
CA THR A 285 -9.90 -37.54 -23.03
C THR A 285 -8.98 -38.58 -23.67
N GLU A 286 -7.85 -38.88 -23.03
CA GLU A 286 -7.14 -40.15 -23.23
C GLU A 286 -6.98 -40.87 -21.90
N ASN A 287 -7.24 -42.18 -21.92
CA ASN A 287 -7.21 -43.06 -20.75
C ASN A 287 -6.79 -44.47 -21.21
N PRO A 288 -5.56 -44.93 -20.92
CA PRO A 288 -5.13 -46.27 -21.23
C PRO A 288 -5.44 -47.25 -20.08
N SER A 289 -5.95 -48.42 -20.44
CA SER A 289 -6.26 -49.56 -19.54
C SER A 289 -6.33 -50.84 -20.40
N PRO A 290 -6.26 -52.07 -19.84
CA PRO A 290 -5.84 -52.50 -18.50
C PRO A 290 -4.72 -53.59 -18.58
N THR A 291 -4.44 -54.35 -17.50
CA THR A 291 -4.48 -55.85 -17.45
C THR A 291 -3.79 -56.48 -16.21
N LYS A 292 -4.59 -57.17 -15.37
CA LYS A 292 -4.42 -58.48 -14.63
C LYS A 292 -3.03 -58.96 -14.11
N ALA A 293 -2.92 -59.73 -13.00
CA ALA A 293 -3.89 -60.21 -11.98
C ALA A 293 -3.17 -60.92 -10.79
N ILE A 294 -3.98 -61.58 -9.92
CA ILE A 294 -3.71 -62.56 -8.81
C ILE A 294 -3.76 -61.92 -7.40
N ALA A 295 -4.53 -62.42 -6.41
CA ALA A 295 -5.60 -63.43 -6.36
C ALA A 295 -6.51 -63.31 -5.10
N THR A 296 -7.47 -64.25 -4.95
CA THR A 296 -8.48 -64.46 -3.87
C THR A 296 -8.03 -65.55 -2.85
N PRO A 297 -8.77 -65.96 -1.76
CA PRO A 297 -10.21 -65.75 -1.45
C PRO A 297 -10.66 -65.53 0.03
N SER A 298 -11.95 -65.12 0.19
CA SER A 298 -12.92 -65.36 1.31
C SER A 298 -12.52 -64.98 2.76
N GLU A 299 -13.40 -64.72 3.74
CA GLU A 299 -14.86 -64.91 4.04
C GLU A 299 -15.38 -63.68 4.85
N THR A 300 -16.66 -63.40 5.22
CA THR A 300 -18.04 -63.82 4.86
C THR A 300 -19.03 -62.78 5.49
N THR A 301 -20.35 -62.85 5.23
CA THR A 301 -21.37 -61.82 5.56
C THR A 301 -22.47 -62.26 6.54
N ALA A 302 -23.22 -61.26 7.09
CA ALA A 302 -24.68 -61.25 7.40
C ALA A 302 -25.17 -61.03 8.87
N GLN A 303 -26.46 -60.65 8.95
CA GLN A 303 -27.35 -60.29 10.08
C GLN A 303 -28.44 -61.39 10.27
N PRO A 304 -29.54 -61.26 11.08
CA PRO A 304 -29.76 -60.73 12.46
C PRO A 304 -30.67 -61.62 13.40
N SER A 305 -30.87 -61.20 14.67
CA SER A 305 -32.09 -61.45 15.54
C SER A 305 -32.38 -62.89 16.08
N PRO A 306 -33.40 -63.15 16.96
CA PRO A 306 -33.87 -62.48 18.21
C PRO A 306 -34.28 -63.41 19.43
N THR A 307 -34.82 -62.82 20.54
CA THR A 307 -35.97 -63.29 21.43
C THR A 307 -35.81 -63.98 22.84
N THR A 308 -36.63 -63.48 23.81
CA THR A 308 -37.42 -64.14 24.93
C THR A 308 -36.89 -64.47 26.37
N ALA A 309 -37.53 -63.82 27.38
CA ALA A 309 -38.04 -64.28 28.72
C ALA A 309 -37.07 -64.85 29.82
N LYS A 310 -37.39 -64.99 31.14
CA LYS A 310 -38.65 -64.85 31.93
C LYS A 310 -38.45 -64.63 33.48
N GLU A 311 -39.17 -63.68 34.09
CA GLU A 311 -39.90 -63.62 35.42
C GLU A 311 -39.35 -64.16 36.80
N ILE A 312 -40.00 -63.74 37.94
CA ILE A 312 -39.85 -64.05 39.41
C ILE A 312 -39.08 -62.95 40.21
N ALA A 313 -39.70 -62.09 41.06
CA ALA A 313 -40.26 -62.21 42.45
C ALA A 313 -39.19 -62.28 43.58
N GLU A 314 -39.35 -61.77 44.83
CA GLU A 314 -40.54 -61.32 45.62
C GLU A 314 -40.24 -60.26 46.74
N ASN A 315 -41.28 -59.88 47.52
CA ASN A 315 -41.50 -58.78 48.49
C ASN A 315 -40.56 -58.58 49.73
N ASN A 316 -40.53 -57.35 50.31
CA ASN A 316 -41.18 -57.02 51.61
C ASN A 316 -41.16 -55.54 52.15
N LEU A 317 -42.37 -55.01 52.43
CA LEU A 317 -42.83 -54.17 53.59
C LEU A 317 -42.17 -52.83 54.05
N ARG A 318 -42.83 -51.70 53.71
CA ARG A 318 -43.44 -50.60 54.58
C ARG A 318 -42.65 -49.88 55.73
N PRO A 319 -43.07 -48.66 56.19
CA PRO A 319 -43.69 -47.50 55.49
C PRO A 319 -43.28 -46.06 55.99
N ALA A 320 -43.73 -45.01 55.26
CA ALA A 320 -43.82 -43.56 55.64
C ALA A 320 -42.51 -42.76 55.82
N ARG A 321 -42.43 -41.43 55.57
CA ARG A 321 -43.45 -40.38 55.26
C ARG A 321 -43.08 -39.56 54.00
N SER A 322 -44.08 -38.91 53.39
CA SER A 322 -43.96 -37.75 52.46
C SER A 322 -44.13 -36.43 53.26
N PRO A 323 -43.91 -35.18 52.73
CA PRO A 323 -43.82 -34.69 51.34
C PRO A 323 -42.42 -34.13 50.97
N GLY A 324 -42.15 -33.62 49.75
CA GLY A 324 -42.99 -33.44 48.55
C GLY A 324 -42.12 -33.19 47.29
N PRO A 325 -42.72 -33.02 46.09
CA PRO A 325 -41.98 -33.07 44.83
C PRO A 325 -41.27 -31.75 44.47
N ALA A 326 -39.94 -31.80 44.32
CA ALA A 326 -39.21 -30.75 43.62
C ALA A 326 -39.53 -30.80 42.12
N ARG A 327 -40.02 -29.70 41.54
CA ARG A 327 -40.19 -29.58 40.08
C ARG A 327 -38.82 -29.56 39.39
N LYS A 328 -38.64 -30.40 38.38
CA LYS A 328 -37.58 -30.19 37.37
C LYS A 328 -37.88 -28.87 36.64
N PRO A 329 -36.87 -28.03 36.32
CA PRO A 329 -37.08 -26.89 35.44
C PRO A 329 -37.28 -27.38 34.00
N THR A 330 -38.44 -27.05 33.42
CA THR A 330 -38.63 -27.06 31.96
C THR A 330 -38.19 -25.69 31.43
N PRO A 331 -37.44 -25.59 30.32
CA PRO A 331 -37.09 -24.29 29.75
C PRO A 331 -38.34 -23.62 29.18
N SER A 332 -38.78 -22.54 29.83
CA SER A 332 -39.87 -21.69 29.32
C SER A 332 -39.35 -20.82 28.18
N VAL A 333 -39.65 -21.19 26.94
CA VAL A 333 -39.48 -20.30 25.78
C VAL A 333 -40.55 -19.21 25.86
N VAL A 334 -40.17 -18.03 26.33
CA VAL A 334 -41.07 -16.87 26.45
C VAL A 334 -41.17 -16.16 25.10
N ASN A 335 -42.05 -16.65 24.23
CA ASN A 335 -42.46 -15.94 23.03
C ASN A 335 -43.41 -14.78 23.37
N THR A 336 -42.85 -13.73 23.97
CA THR A 336 -43.41 -12.37 23.90
C THR A 336 -42.55 -11.60 22.91
N PRO A 337 -43.10 -10.89 21.90
CA PRO A 337 -42.30 -9.97 21.10
C PRO A 337 -41.62 -8.96 22.03
N GLY A 338 -40.30 -8.79 21.93
CA GLY A 338 -39.61 -7.79 22.71
C GLY A 338 -40.08 -6.40 22.32
N ASN A 339 -39.83 -5.41 23.18
CA ASN A 339 -39.84 -4.03 22.71
C ASN A 339 -38.76 -3.92 21.61
N PRO A 340 -39.06 -3.46 20.39
CA PRO A 340 -38.08 -3.42 19.29
C PRO A 340 -36.86 -2.54 19.56
N ASP A 341 -36.86 -1.72 20.61
CA ASP A 341 -35.67 -0.99 21.08
C ASP A 341 -34.84 -1.80 22.09
N ASP A 342 -35.47 -2.59 22.98
CA ASP A 342 -34.78 -3.52 23.89
C ASP A 342 -34.02 -4.60 23.10
N GLU A 343 -34.64 -5.14 22.03
CA GLU A 343 -34.02 -6.11 21.12
C GLU A 343 -32.79 -5.54 20.38
N LYS A 344 -32.76 -4.22 20.11
CA LYS A 344 -31.58 -3.54 19.55
C LYS A 344 -30.51 -3.33 20.61
N GLU A 345 -30.90 -2.97 21.83
CA GLU A 345 -29.98 -2.78 22.95
C GLU A 345 -29.31 -4.11 23.32
N GLU A 346 -30.02 -5.24 23.31
CA GLU A 346 -29.44 -6.59 23.46
C GLU A 346 -28.36 -6.88 22.41
N VAL A 347 -28.66 -6.61 21.11
CA VAL A 347 -27.72 -6.83 20.00
C VAL A 347 -26.49 -5.94 20.10
N GLU A 348 -26.63 -4.64 20.41
CA GLU A 348 -25.48 -3.74 20.60
C GLU A 348 -24.69 -4.07 21.88
N LEU A 349 -25.34 -4.51 22.96
CA LEU A 349 -24.65 -4.95 24.19
C LEU A 349 -23.69 -6.12 23.95
N THR A 350 -23.89 -6.93 22.90
CA THR A 350 -22.91 -7.97 22.51
C THR A 350 -21.52 -7.40 22.19
N LEU A 351 -21.40 -6.12 21.80
CA LEU A 351 -20.12 -5.44 21.58
C LEU A 351 -19.25 -5.32 22.84
N THR A 352 -19.86 -5.45 24.04
CA THR A 352 -19.12 -5.45 25.32
C THR A 352 -18.38 -6.78 25.59
N LYS A 353 -18.69 -7.83 24.82
CA LYS A 353 -18.26 -9.21 25.07
C LYS A 353 -17.01 -9.60 24.27
N GLN A 354 -16.30 -10.61 24.76
CA GLN A 354 -15.17 -11.20 24.03
C GLN A 354 -15.66 -11.86 22.75
N LEU A 355 -14.87 -11.86 21.67
CA LEU A 355 -15.32 -12.28 20.34
C LEU A 355 -16.01 -13.67 20.30
N PRO A 356 -15.52 -14.74 20.97
CA PRO A 356 -16.23 -16.03 21.01
C PRO A 356 -17.59 -15.96 21.73
N GLU A 357 -17.67 -15.29 22.88
CA GLU A 357 -18.93 -15.10 23.63
C GLU A 357 -19.93 -14.28 22.80
N ARG A 358 -19.44 -13.24 22.13
CA ARG A 358 -20.21 -12.37 21.24
C ARG A 358 -20.79 -13.14 20.05
N ILE A 359 -20.01 -14.04 19.43
CA ILE A 359 -20.46 -14.91 18.33
C ILE A 359 -21.62 -15.79 18.80
N GLU A 360 -21.47 -16.48 19.93
CA GLU A 360 -22.53 -17.36 20.46
C GLU A 360 -23.80 -16.60 20.83
N LEU A 361 -23.68 -15.43 21.47
CA LEU A 361 -24.82 -14.58 21.81
C LEU A 361 -25.56 -14.07 20.57
N LEU A 362 -24.83 -13.65 19.52
CA LEU A 362 -25.44 -13.19 18.28
C LEU A 362 -26.14 -14.34 17.53
N LYS A 363 -25.56 -15.54 17.50
CA LYS A 363 -26.21 -16.73 16.92
C LYS A 363 -27.46 -17.13 17.70
N ALA A 364 -27.41 -17.10 19.03
CA ALA A 364 -28.58 -17.34 19.88
C ALA A 364 -29.70 -16.31 19.62
N PHE A 365 -29.36 -15.02 19.55
CA PHE A 365 -30.31 -13.95 19.23
C PHE A 365 -30.97 -14.14 17.86
N ILE A 366 -30.18 -14.44 16.81
CA ILE A 366 -30.68 -14.64 15.45
C ILE A 366 -31.67 -15.82 15.37
N VAL A 367 -31.39 -16.91 16.08
CA VAL A 367 -32.26 -18.09 16.14
C VAL A 367 -33.53 -17.84 16.96
N ALA A 368 -33.45 -17.07 18.05
CA ALA A 368 -34.59 -16.71 18.88
C ALA A 368 -35.52 -15.68 18.20
N HIS A 369 -34.94 -14.70 17.51
CA HIS A 369 -35.63 -13.54 16.96
C HIS A 369 -35.48 -13.41 15.43
N PRO A 370 -35.86 -14.41 14.60
CA PRO A 370 -35.64 -14.42 13.15
C PRO A 370 -36.51 -13.43 12.35
N ARG A 371 -37.30 -12.59 13.04
CA ARG A 371 -38.14 -11.53 12.46
C ARG A 371 -38.00 -10.18 13.18
N SER A 372 -36.99 -10.03 14.04
CA SER A 372 -36.74 -8.75 14.71
C SER A 372 -36.19 -7.71 13.72
N VAL A 373 -36.44 -6.44 14.02
CA VAL A 373 -35.78 -5.32 13.33
C VAL A 373 -34.28 -5.23 13.64
N ALA A 374 -33.82 -5.91 14.70
CA ALA A 374 -32.40 -5.98 15.07
C ALA A 374 -31.66 -7.16 14.41
N THR A 375 -32.35 -8.16 13.85
CA THR A 375 -31.72 -9.35 13.26
C THR A 375 -30.71 -9.05 12.13
N PRO A 376 -30.96 -8.11 11.18
CA PRO A 376 -29.98 -7.76 10.15
C PRO A 376 -28.70 -7.17 10.75
N ARG A 377 -28.82 -6.39 11.84
CA ARG A 377 -27.70 -5.85 12.59
C ARG A 377 -26.98 -6.94 13.38
N ALA A 378 -27.69 -7.91 13.95
CA ALA A 378 -27.08 -9.06 14.60
C ALA A 378 -26.21 -9.87 13.63
N TYR A 379 -26.68 -10.11 12.40
CA TYR A 379 -25.86 -10.72 11.34
C TYR A 379 -24.64 -9.87 10.95
N GLU A 380 -24.80 -8.55 10.78
CA GLU A 380 -23.67 -7.65 10.50
C GLU A 380 -22.59 -7.72 11.60
N LEU A 381 -23.01 -7.65 12.86
CA LEU A 381 -22.13 -7.79 14.03
C LEU A 381 -21.49 -9.18 14.13
N LEU A 382 -22.16 -10.23 13.67
CA LEU A 382 -21.67 -11.61 13.68
C LEU A 382 -20.59 -11.84 12.63
N VAL A 383 -20.82 -11.39 11.39
CA VAL A 383 -19.81 -11.39 10.31
C VAL A 383 -18.57 -10.60 10.73
N ILE A 384 -18.74 -9.43 11.34
CA ILE A 384 -17.65 -8.63 11.92
C ILE A 384 -16.91 -9.41 13.00
N ALA A 385 -17.62 -10.08 13.92
CA ALA A 385 -17.00 -10.82 15.02
C ALA A 385 -16.18 -12.02 14.52
N HIS A 386 -16.69 -12.77 13.53
CA HIS A 386 -15.94 -13.84 12.86
C HIS A 386 -14.70 -13.28 12.14
N ALA A 387 -14.82 -12.23 11.33
CA ALA A 387 -13.66 -11.66 10.62
C ALA A 387 -12.57 -11.11 11.57
N LEU A 388 -12.96 -10.53 12.71
CA LEU A 388 -12.02 -10.09 13.75
C LEU A 388 -11.35 -11.26 14.49
N LEU A 389 -12.11 -12.31 14.81
CA LEU A 389 -11.56 -13.50 15.48
C LEU A 389 -10.63 -14.28 14.53
N GLY A 390 -10.91 -14.25 13.23
CA GLY A 390 -10.04 -14.77 12.19
C GLY A 390 -8.66 -14.13 12.18
N ASP A 391 -8.57 -12.80 12.12
CA ASP A 391 -7.26 -12.13 12.18
C ASP A 391 -6.60 -12.29 13.55
N GLN A 392 -7.35 -12.26 14.67
CA GLN A 392 -6.78 -12.53 16.00
C GLN A 392 -6.12 -13.91 16.06
N LYS A 393 -6.78 -14.96 15.53
CA LYS A 393 -6.22 -16.32 15.47
C LYS A 393 -5.01 -16.40 14.53
N LEU A 394 -5.05 -15.77 13.36
CA LEU A 394 -3.87 -15.73 12.48
C LEU A 394 -2.69 -14.96 13.10
N GLN A 395 -2.94 -13.90 13.87
CA GLN A 395 -1.92 -13.20 14.66
C GLN A 395 -1.33 -14.09 15.78
N ALA A 396 -2.15 -14.96 16.38
CA ALA A 396 -1.72 -15.98 17.34
C ALA A 396 -1.05 -17.22 16.69
N ASN A 397 -0.91 -17.25 15.36
CA ASN A 397 -0.45 -18.40 14.57
C ASN A 397 -1.37 -19.65 14.66
N GLU A 398 -2.62 -19.47 15.07
CA GLU A 398 -3.68 -20.48 15.04
C GLU A 398 -4.29 -20.56 13.62
N ILE A 399 -3.50 -21.03 12.65
CA ILE A 399 -3.84 -20.92 11.21
C ILE A 399 -5.20 -21.55 10.87
N ASP A 400 -5.42 -22.83 11.16
CA ASP A 400 -6.66 -23.53 10.81
C ASP A 400 -7.89 -22.88 11.46
N GLY A 401 -7.74 -22.44 12.71
CA GLY A 401 -8.77 -21.71 13.44
C GLY A 401 -9.08 -20.37 12.79
N GLY A 402 -8.07 -19.60 12.37
CA GLY A 402 -8.28 -18.32 11.68
C GLY A 402 -8.92 -18.49 10.30
N LEU A 403 -8.53 -19.51 9.55
CA LEU A 403 -9.15 -19.89 8.27
C LEU A 403 -10.64 -20.26 8.45
N GLN A 404 -10.97 -21.00 9.52
CA GLN A 404 -12.35 -21.36 9.85
C GLN A 404 -13.21 -20.12 10.11
N GLU A 405 -12.75 -19.17 10.92
CA GLU A 405 -13.52 -17.94 11.20
C GLU A 405 -13.75 -17.10 9.94
N PHE A 406 -12.76 -16.98 9.04
CA PHE A 406 -12.95 -16.26 7.78
C PHE A 406 -13.93 -16.97 6.84
N SER A 407 -13.94 -18.30 6.83
CA SER A 407 -14.96 -19.09 6.10
C SER A 407 -16.36 -18.87 6.67
N LEU A 408 -16.51 -18.77 8.00
CA LEU A 408 -17.78 -18.42 8.65
C LEU A 408 -18.21 -16.98 8.33
N ALA A 409 -17.29 -16.02 8.38
CA ALA A 409 -17.56 -14.62 8.00
C ALA A 409 -18.05 -14.47 6.56
N LEU A 410 -17.59 -15.32 5.63
CA LEU A 410 -18.06 -15.34 4.24
C LEU A 410 -19.40 -16.08 4.07
N SER A 411 -19.58 -17.22 4.74
CA SER A 411 -20.75 -18.09 4.55
C SER A 411 -21.99 -17.71 5.37
N GLU A 412 -21.84 -17.01 6.50
CA GLU A 412 -22.95 -16.52 7.32
C GLU A 412 -23.40 -15.10 6.96
N ALA A 413 -22.81 -14.49 5.92
CA ALA A 413 -23.09 -13.10 5.55
C ALA A 413 -24.41 -12.91 4.80
N PRO A 414 -25.27 -11.94 5.17
CA PRO A 414 -26.58 -11.74 4.55
C PRO A 414 -26.52 -11.47 3.05
N THR A 415 -27.39 -12.13 2.28
CA THR A 415 -27.41 -11.97 0.81
C THR A 415 -27.83 -10.55 0.38
N ASP A 416 -28.45 -9.80 1.27
CA ASP A 416 -28.94 -8.43 1.18
C ASP A 416 -28.09 -7.43 2.02
N MET A 417 -26.87 -7.83 2.43
CA MET A 417 -25.95 -7.00 3.22
C MET A 417 -25.74 -5.59 2.64
N SER A 418 -25.40 -4.65 3.53
CA SER A 418 -25.00 -3.29 3.16
C SER A 418 -23.71 -3.30 2.32
N ASP A 419 -23.55 -2.31 1.43
CA ASP A 419 -22.27 -2.06 0.75
C ASP A 419 -21.15 -1.77 1.76
N ARG A 420 -21.50 -1.22 2.94
CA ARG A 420 -20.57 -1.00 4.06
C ARG A 420 -19.98 -2.32 4.57
N LEU A 421 -20.81 -3.30 4.94
CA LEU A 421 -20.35 -4.61 5.42
C LEU A 421 -19.50 -5.33 4.36
N PHE A 422 -19.90 -5.22 3.09
CA PHE A 422 -19.12 -5.80 2.00
C PHE A 422 -17.72 -5.17 1.90
N ILE A 423 -17.62 -3.84 1.83
CA ILE A 423 -16.37 -3.13 1.55
C ILE A 423 -15.45 -3.08 2.78
N GLU A 424 -15.99 -2.85 3.98
CA GLU A 424 -15.20 -2.70 5.21
C GLU A 424 -14.79 -4.03 5.87
N VAL A 425 -15.40 -5.16 5.47
CA VAL A 425 -15.14 -6.49 6.03
C VAL A 425 -14.87 -7.52 4.92
N ILE A 426 -15.88 -7.90 4.14
CA ILE A 426 -15.82 -9.03 3.20
C ILE A 426 -14.68 -8.90 2.19
N ALA A 427 -14.59 -7.76 1.50
CA ALA A 427 -13.56 -7.47 0.51
C ALA A 427 -12.12 -7.42 1.07
N ARG A 428 -11.96 -7.32 2.40
CA ARG A 428 -10.65 -7.27 3.07
C ARG A 428 -10.15 -8.64 3.53
N ILE A 429 -11.02 -9.65 3.60
CA ILE A 429 -10.66 -11.02 3.98
C ILE A 429 -9.55 -11.60 3.06
N PRO A 430 -9.61 -11.46 1.72
CA PRO A 430 -8.53 -11.93 0.83
C PRO A 430 -7.17 -11.30 1.15
N MET A 431 -7.12 -9.99 1.36
CA MET A 431 -5.87 -9.28 1.67
C MET A 431 -5.32 -9.68 3.05
N ASN A 432 -6.17 -9.80 4.07
CA ASN A 432 -5.79 -10.28 5.40
C ASN A 432 -5.19 -11.70 5.34
N LEU A 433 -5.76 -12.60 4.54
CA LEU A 433 -5.21 -13.94 4.32
C LEU A 433 -3.87 -13.90 3.59
N PHE A 434 -3.74 -13.07 2.54
CA PHE A 434 -2.53 -12.98 1.73
C PHE A 434 -1.32 -12.46 2.52
N VAL A 435 -1.48 -11.41 3.34
CA VAL A 435 -0.39 -10.87 4.17
C VAL A 435 0.03 -11.81 5.31
N ARG A 436 -0.77 -12.83 5.64
CA ARG A 436 -0.44 -13.93 6.56
C ARG A 436 0.10 -15.18 5.82
N GLY A 437 0.43 -15.04 4.53
CA GLY A 437 0.99 -16.09 3.68
C GLY A 437 -0.03 -17.11 3.14
N GLN A 438 -1.31 -16.98 3.49
CA GLN A 438 -2.37 -17.95 3.18
C GLN A 438 -2.91 -17.77 1.75
N ARG A 439 -2.02 -17.81 0.75
CA ARG A 439 -2.30 -17.44 -0.65
C ARG A 439 -3.49 -18.19 -1.27
N ALA A 440 -3.56 -19.51 -1.11
CA ALA A 440 -4.65 -20.30 -1.67
C ALA A 440 -6.01 -19.93 -1.05
N ALA A 441 -6.04 -19.73 0.27
CA ALA A 441 -7.24 -19.27 0.98
C ALA A 441 -7.63 -17.83 0.58
N ALA A 442 -6.65 -16.95 0.34
CA ALA A 442 -6.90 -15.59 -0.14
C ALA A 442 -7.61 -15.58 -1.51
N THR A 443 -7.11 -16.34 -2.48
CA THR A 443 -7.76 -16.49 -3.80
C THR A 443 -9.14 -17.12 -3.69
N GLN A 444 -9.32 -18.15 -2.85
CA GLN A 444 -10.64 -18.74 -2.60
C GLN A 444 -11.62 -17.75 -1.99
N ALA A 445 -11.17 -16.93 -1.01
CA ALA A 445 -11.98 -15.89 -0.40
C ALA A 445 -12.35 -14.78 -1.39
N ALA A 446 -11.46 -14.43 -2.33
CA ALA A 446 -11.73 -13.44 -3.37
C ALA A 446 -12.87 -13.91 -4.30
N HIS A 447 -12.82 -15.15 -4.78
CA HIS A 447 -13.90 -15.73 -5.60
C HIS A 447 -15.24 -15.82 -4.85
N GLN A 448 -15.21 -16.14 -3.55
CA GLN A 448 -16.42 -16.15 -2.71
C GLN A 448 -17.00 -14.73 -2.55
N ALA A 449 -16.14 -13.74 -2.28
CA ALA A 449 -16.53 -12.33 -2.18
C ALA A 449 -17.07 -11.79 -3.52
N GLU A 450 -16.54 -12.20 -4.68
CA GLU A 450 -17.07 -11.81 -6.00
C GLU A 450 -18.52 -12.30 -6.19
N ALA A 451 -18.82 -13.56 -5.85
CA ALA A 451 -20.19 -14.08 -5.91
C ALA A 451 -21.16 -13.27 -5.01
N MET A 452 -20.65 -12.73 -3.91
CA MET A 452 -21.38 -11.86 -2.97
C MET A 452 -21.44 -10.38 -3.44
N ALA A 453 -20.62 -9.98 -4.41
CA ALA A 453 -20.61 -8.64 -5.01
C ALA A 453 -21.82 -8.40 -5.94
N LYS A 454 -22.41 -9.46 -6.50
CA LYS A 454 -23.64 -9.43 -7.32
C LYS A 454 -23.62 -8.35 -8.42
N LEU A 455 -22.49 -8.20 -9.10
CA LEU A 455 -22.25 -7.22 -10.18
C LEU A 455 -22.36 -5.72 -9.76
N ASN A 456 -22.48 -5.40 -8.47
CA ASN A 456 -22.46 -4.01 -7.98
C ASN A 456 -21.06 -3.41 -8.22
N PRO A 457 -20.93 -2.31 -9.00
CA PRO A 457 -19.62 -1.77 -9.38
C PRO A 457 -18.78 -1.30 -8.18
N LYS A 458 -19.39 -0.82 -7.09
CA LYS A 458 -18.66 -0.43 -5.88
C LYS A 458 -18.06 -1.65 -5.15
N ARG A 459 -18.77 -2.78 -5.16
CA ARG A 459 -18.31 -4.04 -4.56
C ARG A 459 -17.20 -4.67 -5.39
N LEU A 460 -17.36 -4.69 -6.71
CA LEU A 460 -16.31 -5.12 -7.64
C LEU A 460 -15.02 -4.32 -7.46
N LEU A 461 -15.10 -2.99 -7.36
CA LEU A 461 -13.91 -2.15 -7.16
C LEU A 461 -13.20 -2.36 -5.81
N ALA A 462 -13.93 -2.77 -4.77
CA ALA A 462 -13.31 -3.14 -3.49
C ALA A 462 -12.53 -4.45 -3.57
N LEU A 463 -12.83 -5.33 -4.54
CA LEU A 463 -12.04 -6.53 -4.84
C LEU A 463 -10.84 -6.22 -5.74
N VAL A 464 -10.99 -5.33 -6.73
CA VAL A 464 -9.87 -4.92 -7.60
C VAL A 464 -8.68 -4.36 -6.81
N ASP A 465 -8.90 -3.71 -5.65
CA ASP A 465 -7.81 -3.26 -4.77
C ASP A 465 -6.99 -4.44 -4.18
N PHE A 466 -7.58 -5.62 -3.98
CA PHE A 466 -6.85 -6.83 -3.63
C PHE A 466 -6.00 -7.31 -4.83
N ASP A 467 -6.61 -7.47 -6.00
CA ASP A 467 -5.94 -8.02 -7.19
C ASP A 467 -4.78 -7.13 -7.67
N LEU A 468 -4.96 -5.81 -7.65
CA LEU A 468 -3.89 -4.84 -7.93
C LEU A 468 -2.73 -4.95 -6.94
N ARG A 469 -2.99 -5.19 -5.64
CA ARG A 469 -1.94 -5.32 -4.60
C ARG A 469 -1.18 -6.64 -4.64
N VAL A 470 -1.80 -7.72 -5.12
CA VAL A 470 -1.12 -9.00 -5.38
C VAL A 470 -0.56 -9.09 -6.80
N GLU A 471 -0.67 -7.99 -7.56
CA GLU A 471 -0.27 -7.80 -8.96
C GLU A 471 -0.93 -8.76 -9.96
N ASP A 472 -2.12 -9.32 -9.68
CA ASP A 472 -2.88 -10.10 -10.66
C ASP A 472 -3.61 -9.20 -11.66
N ALA A 473 -2.91 -8.85 -12.74
CA ALA A 473 -3.44 -7.99 -13.78
C ALA A 473 -4.54 -8.64 -14.64
N ALA A 474 -4.67 -9.97 -14.63
CA ALA A 474 -5.72 -10.65 -15.38
C ALA A 474 -7.05 -10.50 -14.65
N GLU A 475 -7.06 -10.81 -13.36
CA GLU A 475 -8.23 -10.70 -12.51
C GLU A 475 -8.61 -9.23 -12.23
N ALA A 476 -7.63 -8.37 -11.93
CA ALA A 476 -7.85 -6.94 -11.78
C ALA A 476 -8.48 -6.30 -13.04
N ASN A 477 -8.05 -6.71 -14.25
CA ASN A 477 -8.67 -6.21 -15.48
C ASN A 477 -10.10 -6.75 -15.58
N ARG A 478 -10.34 -8.04 -15.34
CA ARG A 478 -11.67 -8.67 -15.44
C ARG A 478 -12.69 -7.98 -14.53
N LEU A 479 -12.37 -7.80 -13.26
CA LEU A 479 -13.29 -7.20 -12.29
C LEU A 479 -13.48 -5.69 -12.52
N ALA A 480 -12.43 -4.97 -12.93
CA ALA A 480 -12.56 -3.54 -13.26
C ALA A 480 -13.34 -3.29 -14.55
N GLU A 481 -13.18 -4.15 -15.56
CA GLU A 481 -13.94 -4.10 -16.82
C GLU A 481 -15.41 -4.46 -16.60
N LEU A 482 -15.70 -5.39 -15.70
CA LEU A 482 -17.06 -5.67 -15.24
C LEU A 482 -17.65 -4.47 -14.46
N ALA A 483 -16.84 -3.77 -13.67
CA ALA A 483 -17.26 -2.56 -12.95
C ALA A 483 -17.50 -1.34 -13.87
N THR A 484 -16.78 -1.19 -15.00
CA THR A 484 -17.12 -0.16 -15.99
C THR A 484 -18.36 -0.53 -16.81
N GLN A 485 -18.60 -1.83 -17.07
CA GLN A 485 -19.84 -2.30 -17.70
C GLN A 485 -21.08 -2.03 -16.83
N THR A 486 -20.99 -2.20 -15.50
CA THR A 486 -22.11 -1.96 -14.57
C THR A 486 -22.13 -0.55 -13.95
N GLY A 487 -21.12 0.28 -14.24
CA GLY A 487 -21.02 1.67 -13.80
C GLY A 487 -20.22 2.55 -14.78
N PRO A 488 -20.71 2.78 -16.03
CA PRO A 488 -19.95 3.44 -17.10
C PRO A 488 -19.65 4.93 -16.90
N ASP A 489 -20.25 5.57 -15.90
CA ASP A 489 -19.95 6.95 -15.48
C ASP A 489 -19.24 7.00 -14.10
N LEU A 490 -18.86 5.85 -13.54
CA LEU A 490 -18.09 5.79 -12.31
C LEU A 490 -16.60 6.00 -12.60
N ALA A 491 -16.11 7.22 -12.38
CA ALA A 491 -14.71 7.60 -12.62
C ALA A 491 -13.70 6.62 -11.97
N ALA A 492 -14.01 6.12 -10.77
CA ALA A 492 -13.20 5.13 -10.06
C ALA A 492 -13.10 3.77 -10.78
N ALA A 493 -14.11 3.37 -11.56
CA ALA A 493 -14.08 2.13 -12.34
C ALA A 493 -13.08 2.23 -13.50
N HIS A 494 -13.13 3.34 -14.23
CA HIS A 494 -12.14 3.63 -15.27
C HIS A 494 -10.73 3.79 -14.69
N GLN A 495 -10.57 4.42 -13.52
CA GLN A 495 -9.26 4.51 -12.84
C GLN A 495 -8.70 3.12 -12.47
N ALA A 496 -9.55 2.21 -11.97
CA ALA A 496 -9.15 0.85 -11.62
C ALA A 496 -8.81 0.00 -12.85
N LEU A 497 -9.58 0.13 -13.93
CA LEU A 497 -9.31 -0.54 -15.21
C LEU A 497 -8.02 -0.04 -15.86
N ALA A 498 -7.73 1.26 -15.74
CA ALA A 498 -6.48 1.86 -16.16
C ALA A 498 -5.29 1.31 -15.37
N ALA A 499 -5.40 1.22 -14.03
CA ALA A 499 -4.37 0.63 -13.17
C ALA A 499 -4.13 -0.86 -13.50
N ALA A 500 -5.19 -1.64 -13.72
CA ALA A 500 -5.09 -3.03 -14.12
C ALA A 500 -4.39 -3.20 -15.49
N ARG A 501 -4.75 -2.37 -16.47
CA ARG A 501 -4.11 -2.37 -17.79
C ARG A 501 -2.64 -1.91 -17.72
N HIS A 502 -2.30 -0.99 -16.81
CA HIS A 502 -0.92 -0.58 -16.53
C HIS A 502 -0.08 -1.73 -15.97
N ILE A 503 -0.55 -2.50 -14.97
CA ILE A 503 0.17 -3.69 -14.48
C ILE A 503 0.09 -4.92 -15.41
N ALA A 504 -0.78 -4.86 -16.43
CA ALA A 504 -0.75 -5.74 -17.61
C ALA A 504 0.17 -5.24 -18.74
N LEU A 505 0.88 -4.12 -18.57
CA LEU A 505 1.73 -3.46 -19.59
C LEU A 505 0.98 -3.00 -20.86
N ARG A 506 -0.36 -2.90 -20.81
CA ARG A 506 -1.25 -2.41 -21.88
C ARG A 506 -1.37 -0.87 -21.81
N LEU A 507 -0.24 -0.19 -22.00
CA LEU A 507 -0.07 1.22 -21.59
C LEU A 507 -0.94 2.23 -22.37
N ASP A 508 -1.13 2.05 -23.68
CA ASP A 508 -1.98 2.96 -24.48
C ASP A 508 -3.47 2.83 -24.12
N GLU A 509 -3.90 1.62 -23.73
CA GLU A 509 -5.25 1.38 -23.24
C GLU A 509 -5.43 1.95 -21.81
N ALA A 510 -4.39 1.85 -20.97
CA ALA A 510 -4.38 2.48 -19.65
C ALA A 510 -4.41 4.02 -19.73
N GLU A 511 -3.70 4.65 -20.67
CA GLU A 511 -3.80 6.10 -20.92
C GLU A 511 -5.24 6.51 -21.27
N SER A 512 -5.90 5.69 -22.09
CA SER A 512 -7.28 5.94 -22.54
C SER A 512 -8.29 5.85 -21.39
N GLU A 513 -8.14 4.86 -20.51
CA GLU A 513 -9.02 4.70 -19.34
C GLU A 513 -8.75 5.75 -18.26
N TYR A 514 -7.49 6.14 -18.00
CA TYR A 514 -7.19 7.27 -17.11
C TYR A 514 -7.74 8.59 -17.68
N ALA A 515 -7.71 8.79 -19.01
CA ALA A 515 -8.33 9.96 -19.64
C ALA A 515 -9.85 10.00 -19.41
N ARG A 516 -10.55 8.85 -19.52
CA ARG A 516 -11.98 8.73 -19.21
C ARG A 516 -12.26 8.96 -17.72
N ALA A 517 -11.42 8.46 -16.81
CA ALA A 517 -11.53 8.71 -15.37
C ALA A 517 -11.41 10.20 -15.03
N VAL A 518 -10.40 10.90 -15.55
CA VAL A 518 -10.20 12.35 -15.34
C VAL A 518 -11.31 13.18 -15.98
N ALA A 519 -11.89 12.74 -17.11
CA ALA A 519 -13.03 13.41 -17.74
C ALA A 519 -14.33 13.25 -16.95
N LEU A 520 -14.49 12.16 -16.19
CA LEU A 520 -15.65 11.91 -15.32
C LEU A 520 -15.53 12.60 -13.95
N ASP A 521 -14.34 12.58 -13.33
CA ASP A 521 -14.04 13.37 -12.13
C ASP A 521 -12.64 14.03 -12.22
N PRO A 522 -12.59 15.32 -12.60
CA PRO A 522 -11.35 16.11 -12.61
C PRO A 522 -10.68 16.28 -11.23
N LYS A 523 -11.31 15.89 -10.12
CA LYS A 523 -10.69 15.96 -8.78
C LYS A 523 -9.79 14.75 -8.48
N LEU A 524 -9.81 13.70 -9.30
CA LEU A 524 -8.93 12.53 -9.16
C LEU A 524 -7.47 12.87 -9.48
N ALA A 525 -6.77 13.46 -8.52
CA ALA A 525 -5.35 13.81 -8.62
C ALA A 525 -4.47 12.60 -9.00
N ALA A 526 -4.77 11.42 -8.46
CA ALA A 526 -4.09 10.17 -8.82
C ALA A 526 -4.26 9.81 -10.30
N ALA A 527 -5.48 9.88 -10.84
CA ALA A 527 -5.75 9.64 -12.24
C ALA A 527 -5.11 10.70 -13.16
N ARG A 528 -5.10 11.99 -12.76
CA ARG A 528 -4.41 13.06 -13.52
C ARG A 528 -2.90 12.82 -13.58
N ILE A 529 -2.27 12.44 -12.46
CA ILE A 529 -0.84 12.14 -12.38
C ILE A 529 -0.52 10.92 -13.26
N ALA A 530 -1.26 9.82 -13.12
CA ALA A 530 -1.05 8.62 -13.92
C ALA A 530 -1.28 8.85 -15.43
N LEU A 531 -2.26 9.68 -15.80
CA LEU A 531 -2.47 10.12 -17.18
C LEU A 531 -1.29 10.91 -17.73
N ALA A 532 -0.70 11.81 -16.93
CA ALA A 532 0.47 12.58 -17.31
C ALA A 532 1.73 11.70 -17.43
N ASP A 533 1.92 10.77 -16.48
CA ASP A 533 3.01 9.79 -16.49
C ASP A 533 2.94 8.86 -17.71
N LEU A 534 1.77 8.31 -18.04
CA LEU A 534 1.63 7.49 -19.26
C LEU A 534 1.80 8.32 -20.55
N LYS A 535 1.33 9.58 -20.57
CA LYS A 535 1.60 10.48 -21.71
C LYS A 535 3.10 10.72 -21.90
N ARG A 536 3.87 10.95 -20.82
CA ARG A 536 5.34 11.05 -20.86
C ARG A 536 6.00 9.72 -21.29
N ALA A 537 5.49 8.59 -20.84
CA ALA A 537 5.94 7.26 -21.26
C ALA A 537 5.65 6.92 -22.73
N GLY A 538 4.66 7.60 -23.33
CA GLY A 538 4.35 7.58 -24.76
C GLY A 538 4.96 8.75 -25.56
N GLY A 539 5.87 9.54 -24.98
CA GLY A 539 6.55 10.66 -25.63
C GLY A 539 5.71 11.94 -25.83
N LYS A 540 4.48 11.99 -25.31
CA LYS A 540 3.51 13.09 -25.45
C LYS A 540 3.82 14.21 -24.42
N ASN A 541 5.07 14.67 -24.42
CA ASN A 541 5.68 15.39 -23.29
C ASN A 541 5.06 16.77 -23.01
N GLU A 542 4.59 17.51 -24.01
CA GLU A 542 3.88 18.79 -23.81
C GLU A 542 2.53 18.59 -23.12
N ALA A 543 1.81 17.52 -23.47
CA ALA A 543 0.53 17.18 -22.86
C ALA A 543 0.70 16.68 -21.42
N ALA A 544 1.76 15.91 -21.15
CA ALA A 544 2.16 15.56 -19.79
C ALA A 544 2.53 16.80 -18.96
N LEU A 545 3.38 17.68 -19.51
CA LEU A 545 3.79 18.94 -18.89
C LEU A 545 2.61 19.84 -18.51
N ALA A 546 1.57 19.91 -19.34
CA ALA A 546 0.34 20.64 -19.05
C ALA A 546 -0.39 20.06 -17.82
N LEU A 547 -0.62 18.74 -17.79
CA LEU A 547 -1.29 18.05 -16.68
C LEU A 547 -0.50 18.13 -15.36
N TYR A 548 0.83 18.02 -15.39
CA TYR A 548 1.65 18.21 -14.20
C TYR A 548 1.60 19.67 -13.69
N ARG A 549 1.57 20.67 -14.59
CA ARG A 549 1.42 22.09 -14.23
C ARG A 549 0.04 22.37 -13.63
N GLU A 550 -1.03 21.78 -14.16
CA GLU A 550 -2.38 21.83 -13.57
C GLU A 550 -2.39 21.19 -12.17
N GLN A 551 -1.81 20.00 -12.00
CA GLN A 551 -1.74 19.33 -10.71
C GLN A 551 -0.93 20.13 -9.67
N LEU A 552 0.12 20.86 -10.09
CA LEU A 552 0.91 21.74 -9.22
C LEU A 552 0.23 23.07 -8.90
N GLN A 553 -0.81 23.48 -9.64
CA GLN A 553 -1.68 24.60 -9.24
C GLN A 553 -2.67 24.15 -8.15
N LEU A 554 -3.13 22.90 -8.19
CA LEU A 554 -4.03 22.31 -7.20
C LEU A 554 -3.30 21.88 -5.92
N ASP A 555 -2.13 21.25 -6.06
CA ASP A 555 -1.22 20.87 -4.96
C ASP A 555 0.24 21.24 -5.32
N PRO A 556 0.72 22.43 -4.89
CA PRO A 556 2.10 22.86 -5.08
C PRO A 556 3.16 21.96 -4.43
N LYS A 557 2.79 21.03 -3.52
CA LYS A 557 3.70 20.10 -2.85
C LYS A 557 3.77 18.73 -3.52
N SER A 558 2.94 18.48 -4.55
CA SER A 558 2.80 17.17 -5.20
C SER A 558 4.13 16.63 -5.73
N LYS A 559 4.76 15.69 -4.99
CA LYS A 559 6.05 15.11 -5.37
C LYS A 559 6.00 14.41 -6.75
N PRO A 560 4.98 13.61 -7.10
CA PRO A 560 4.89 13.01 -8.44
C PRO A 560 4.78 14.06 -9.56
N ALA A 561 3.94 15.09 -9.39
CA ALA A 561 3.80 16.13 -10.42
C ALA A 561 5.06 17.01 -10.54
N ARG A 562 5.79 17.25 -9.44
CA ARG A 562 7.09 17.94 -9.44
C ARG A 562 8.17 17.10 -10.17
N ALA A 563 8.17 15.78 -9.97
CA ALA A 563 9.03 14.86 -10.71
C ALA A 563 8.70 14.89 -12.21
N GLY A 564 7.43 14.68 -12.55
CA GLY A 564 6.94 14.68 -13.93
C GLY A 564 7.19 16.00 -14.68
N LEU A 565 7.04 17.14 -14.00
CA LEU A 565 7.39 18.47 -14.52
C LEU A 565 8.86 18.52 -14.98
N VAL A 566 9.81 18.19 -14.10
CA VAL A 566 11.25 18.23 -14.44
C VAL A 566 11.58 17.24 -15.56
N LEU A 567 11.06 16.01 -15.50
CA LEU A 567 11.33 15.00 -16.52
C LEU A 567 10.74 15.39 -17.89
N SER A 568 9.56 15.99 -17.92
CA SER A 568 8.98 16.53 -19.17
C SER A 568 9.79 17.69 -19.73
N LEU A 569 10.32 18.58 -18.89
CA LEU A 569 11.19 19.68 -19.32
C LEU A 569 12.53 19.16 -19.88
N LEU A 570 13.09 18.09 -19.31
CA LEU A 570 14.29 17.42 -19.82
C LEU A 570 14.03 16.79 -21.20
N GLU A 571 12.99 15.95 -21.34
CA GLU A 571 12.65 15.29 -22.60
C GLU A 571 12.20 16.28 -23.71
N LEU A 572 11.75 17.49 -23.34
CA LEU A 572 11.47 18.59 -24.28
C LEU A 572 12.71 19.44 -24.64
N GLY A 573 13.90 19.07 -24.17
CA GLY A 573 15.14 19.84 -24.40
C GLY A 573 15.17 21.21 -23.72
N LYS A 574 14.22 21.50 -22.80
CA LYS A 574 14.06 22.78 -22.11
C LYS A 574 15.03 22.92 -20.94
N LYS A 575 16.30 22.68 -21.22
CA LYS A 575 17.38 22.46 -20.24
C LYS A 575 17.47 23.55 -19.16
N SER A 576 17.27 24.82 -19.51
CA SER A 576 17.29 25.92 -18.53
C SER A 576 16.12 25.86 -17.54
N GLU A 577 14.87 25.64 -18.02
CA GLU A 577 13.70 25.42 -17.14
C GLU A 577 13.92 24.17 -16.27
N ALA A 578 14.44 23.08 -16.87
CA ALA A 578 14.65 21.80 -16.20
C ALA A 578 15.74 21.84 -15.13
N ASP A 579 16.92 22.40 -15.43
CA ASP A 579 18.04 22.51 -14.49
C ASP A 579 17.67 23.44 -13.31
N GLN A 580 16.88 24.50 -13.56
CA GLN A 580 16.37 25.39 -12.50
C GLN A 580 15.34 24.69 -11.59
N GLU A 581 14.34 24.00 -12.14
CA GLU A 581 13.33 23.28 -11.36
C GLU A 581 13.92 22.08 -10.62
N LEU A 582 14.92 21.40 -11.21
CA LEU A 582 15.68 20.34 -10.56
C LEU A 582 16.51 20.89 -9.38
N ALA A 583 17.29 21.96 -9.59
CA ALA A 583 18.08 22.56 -8.52
C ALA A 583 17.20 23.09 -7.37
N THR A 584 16.05 23.68 -7.70
CA THR A 584 15.05 24.12 -6.71
C THR A 584 14.48 22.93 -5.92
N SER A 585 14.15 21.83 -6.61
CA SER A 585 13.63 20.61 -5.99
C SER A 585 14.67 19.87 -5.15
N LEU A 586 15.97 19.98 -5.47
CA LEU A 586 17.07 19.41 -4.66
C LEU A 586 17.48 20.29 -3.46
N ALA A 587 17.05 21.56 -3.43
CA ALA A 587 17.28 22.48 -2.32
C ALA A 587 16.17 22.45 -1.25
N ASP A 588 14.96 22.02 -1.61
CA ASP A 588 13.86 21.81 -0.66
C ASP A 588 13.99 20.44 0.04
N ALA A 589 13.82 20.42 1.37
CA ALA A 589 14.08 19.21 2.18
C ALA A 589 13.11 18.04 1.91
N GLU A 590 11.89 18.33 1.44
CA GLU A 590 10.89 17.30 1.11
C GLU A 590 11.06 16.80 -0.34
N GLN A 591 11.35 17.69 -1.29
CA GLN A 591 11.56 17.36 -2.69
C GLN A 591 12.96 16.76 -2.95
N ALA A 592 13.97 17.05 -2.13
CA ALA A 592 15.28 16.39 -2.19
C ALA A 592 15.19 14.88 -1.89
N ARG A 593 14.07 14.41 -1.32
CA ARG A 593 13.76 12.99 -1.08
C ARG A 593 12.72 12.42 -2.06
N ASN A 594 12.49 13.09 -3.20
CA ASN A 594 11.55 12.67 -4.23
C ASN A 594 12.15 11.54 -5.09
N LEU A 595 11.92 10.28 -4.68
CA LEU A 595 12.49 9.10 -5.34
C LEU A 595 12.15 9.01 -6.85
N PRO A 596 10.90 9.24 -7.32
CA PRO A 596 10.60 9.29 -8.76
C PRO A 596 11.41 10.34 -9.54
N LEU A 597 11.59 11.54 -8.98
CA LEU A 597 12.43 12.58 -9.59
C LEU A 597 13.88 12.12 -9.71
N LEU A 598 14.46 11.61 -8.62
CA LEU A 598 15.86 11.20 -8.55
C LEU A 598 16.17 10.05 -9.52
N VAL A 599 15.34 9.01 -9.55
CA VAL A 599 15.55 7.85 -10.44
C VAL A 599 15.27 8.20 -11.89
N GLY A 600 14.18 8.91 -12.18
CA GLY A 600 13.86 9.35 -13.54
C GLY A 600 14.97 10.24 -14.11
N ALA A 601 15.46 11.20 -13.34
CA ALA A 601 16.51 12.12 -13.77
C ALA A 601 17.86 11.42 -13.87
N ALA A 602 18.21 10.51 -12.94
CA ALA A 602 19.41 9.69 -13.05
C ALA A 602 19.42 8.87 -14.35
N TYR A 603 18.31 8.18 -14.65
CA TYR A 603 18.14 7.40 -15.87
C TYR A 603 18.20 8.27 -17.12
N TRP A 604 17.58 9.46 -17.09
CA TRP A 604 17.62 10.42 -18.20
C TRP A 604 19.05 10.93 -18.46
N PHE A 605 19.80 11.26 -17.40
CA PHE A 605 21.16 11.78 -17.57
C PHE A 605 22.13 10.74 -18.13
N VAL A 606 22.02 9.45 -17.76
CA VAL A 606 22.85 8.41 -18.39
C VAL A 606 22.41 8.11 -19.83
N ALA A 607 21.12 8.29 -20.17
CA ALA A 607 20.65 8.24 -21.56
C ALA A 607 21.14 9.43 -22.43
N HIS A 608 21.73 10.45 -21.81
CA HIS A 608 22.25 11.66 -22.46
C HIS A 608 23.72 11.95 -22.05
N ASP A 609 24.49 10.88 -21.81
CA ASP A 609 25.94 10.86 -21.51
C ASP A 609 26.42 11.66 -20.27
N ASP A 610 25.53 12.30 -19.50
CA ASP A 610 25.84 13.04 -18.27
C ASP A 610 26.01 12.10 -17.07
N THR A 611 27.02 11.24 -17.20
CA THR A 611 27.43 10.21 -16.24
C THR A 611 27.59 10.77 -14.83
N ARG A 612 28.09 12.01 -14.71
CA ARG A 612 28.31 12.67 -13.41
C ARG A 612 27.00 12.93 -12.67
N ARG A 613 25.97 13.49 -13.34
CA ARG A 613 24.66 13.70 -12.70
C ARG A 613 23.87 12.41 -12.56
N ALA A 614 24.04 11.46 -13.47
CA ALA A 614 23.43 10.14 -13.36
C ALA A 614 23.88 9.41 -12.07
N LEU A 615 25.19 9.37 -11.80
CA LEU A 615 25.72 8.85 -10.54
C LEU A 615 25.12 9.63 -9.35
N GLU A 616 25.35 10.94 -9.27
CA GLU A 616 24.94 11.80 -8.15
C GLU A 616 23.47 11.62 -7.73
N LEU A 617 22.54 11.51 -8.70
CA LEU A 617 21.12 11.33 -8.42
C LEU A 617 20.74 9.88 -8.12
N SER A 618 21.43 8.89 -8.72
CA SER A 618 21.22 7.47 -8.38
C SER A 618 21.68 7.13 -6.96
N GLU A 619 22.75 7.75 -6.47
CA GLU A 619 23.21 7.59 -5.08
C GLU A 619 22.20 8.19 -4.09
N LYS A 620 21.69 9.39 -4.39
CA LYS A 620 20.61 10.03 -3.62
C LYS A 620 19.34 9.18 -3.59
N ALA A 621 18.98 8.52 -4.70
CA ALA A 621 17.85 7.59 -4.76
C ALA A 621 18.06 6.35 -3.85
N MET A 622 19.24 5.73 -3.92
CA MET A 622 19.59 4.57 -3.07
C MET A 622 19.64 4.90 -1.58
N ALA A 623 20.00 6.13 -1.21
CA ALA A 623 19.96 6.60 0.17
C ALA A 623 18.52 6.77 0.74
N ILE A 624 17.49 6.63 -0.10
CA ILE A 624 16.08 6.71 0.28
C ILE A 624 15.44 5.31 0.30
N GLU A 625 15.59 4.54 -0.79
CA GLU A 625 15.12 3.16 -0.87
C GLU A 625 16.09 2.33 -1.73
N PRO A 626 17.07 1.63 -1.13
CA PRO A 626 18.07 0.88 -1.88
C PRO A 626 17.49 -0.33 -2.63
N ARG A 627 16.33 -0.86 -2.22
CA ARG A 627 15.73 -2.06 -2.83
C ARG A 627 15.02 -1.78 -4.16
N TYR A 628 14.78 -0.51 -4.50
CA TYR A 628 14.06 -0.14 -5.72
C TYR A 628 14.93 -0.40 -6.95
N SER A 629 14.62 -1.48 -7.68
CA SER A 629 15.48 -2.03 -8.74
C SER A 629 15.84 -1.02 -9.84
N TRP A 630 14.96 -0.06 -10.14
CA TRP A 630 15.24 0.97 -11.16
C TRP A 630 16.24 2.04 -10.70
N ALA A 631 16.38 2.30 -9.40
CA ALA A 631 17.49 3.12 -8.88
C ALA A 631 18.84 2.39 -9.08
N GLN A 632 18.85 1.08 -8.83
CA GLN A 632 20.03 0.23 -9.03
C GLN A 632 20.40 0.10 -10.51
N ILE A 633 19.41 -0.01 -11.42
CA ILE A 633 19.65 -0.01 -12.88
C ILE A 633 20.24 1.34 -13.33
N ALA A 634 19.68 2.47 -12.89
CA ALA A 634 20.22 3.79 -13.21
C ALA A 634 21.66 3.97 -12.69
N ARG A 635 21.96 3.53 -11.46
CA ARG A 635 23.34 3.49 -10.92
C ARG A 635 24.23 2.58 -11.76
N ALA A 636 23.79 1.38 -12.11
CA ALA A 636 24.59 0.39 -12.82
C ALA A 636 25.02 0.89 -14.20
N ARG A 637 24.10 1.44 -14.99
CA ARG A 637 24.46 2.06 -16.28
C ARG A 637 25.41 3.25 -16.12
N ALA A 638 25.19 4.11 -15.12
CA ALA A 638 26.08 5.23 -14.84
C ALA A 638 27.48 4.77 -14.36
N LEU A 639 27.57 3.67 -13.62
CA LEU A 639 28.83 3.05 -13.21
C LEU A 639 29.58 2.40 -14.39
N VAL A 640 28.88 1.73 -15.30
CA VAL A 640 29.47 1.20 -16.54
C VAL A 640 30.04 2.35 -17.40
N ALA A 641 29.28 3.43 -17.59
CA ALA A 641 29.76 4.64 -18.28
C ALA A 641 30.97 5.28 -17.58
N ASN A 642 31.01 5.25 -16.24
CA ASN A 642 32.13 5.69 -15.41
C ASN A 642 33.27 4.63 -15.28
N ARG A 643 33.29 3.60 -16.13
CA ARG A 643 34.31 2.53 -16.16
C ARG A 643 34.45 1.71 -14.86
N ASN A 644 33.37 1.57 -14.09
CA ASN A 644 33.28 0.75 -12.87
C ASN A 644 32.21 -0.37 -13.00
N PRO A 645 32.32 -1.29 -13.97
CA PRO A 645 31.30 -2.32 -14.22
C PRO A 645 31.20 -3.37 -13.11
N LEU A 646 32.26 -3.59 -12.31
CA LEU A 646 32.23 -4.53 -11.19
C LEU A 646 31.29 -4.06 -10.07
N GLU A 647 31.19 -2.76 -9.82
CA GLU A 647 30.22 -2.21 -8.88
C GLU A 647 28.80 -2.20 -9.47
N ALA A 648 28.67 -1.99 -10.79
CA ALA A 648 27.40 -2.13 -11.50
C ALA A 648 26.83 -3.56 -11.39
N GLU A 649 27.68 -4.58 -11.55
CA GLU A 649 27.29 -5.99 -11.39
C GLU A 649 26.75 -6.25 -9.97
N ARG A 650 27.43 -5.72 -8.93
CA ARG A 650 26.99 -5.83 -7.53
C ARG A 650 25.64 -5.14 -7.29
N ALA A 651 25.44 -3.94 -7.85
CA ALA A 651 24.17 -3.22 -7.77
C ALA A 651 23.00 -4.02 -8.39
N LEU A 652 23.21 -4.62 -9.56
CA LEU A 652 22.20 -5.42 -10.25
C LEU A 652 21.95 -6.77 -9.57
N ARG A 653 22.99 -7.46 -9.07
CA ARG A 653 22.82 -8.69 -8.28
C ARG A 653 22.14 -8.43 -6.93
N PHE A 654 22.29 -7.24 -6.34
CA PHE A 654 21.50 -6.80 -5.18
C PHE A 654 20.04 -6.54 -5.56
N ALA A 655 19.79 -5.78 -6.63
CA ALA A 655 18.44 -5.50 -7.14
C ALA A 655 17.63 -6.79 -7.40
N ARG A 656 18.30 -7.85 -7.87
CA ARG A 656 17.70 -9.16 -8.18
C ARG A 656 17.23 -9.97 -6.97
N GLN A 657 17.56 -9.51 -5.76
CA GLN A 657 16.98 -10.07 -4.52
C GLN A 657 15.55 -9.56 -4.27
N PHE A 658 15.15 -8.47 -4.95
CA PHE A 658 13.87 -7.79 -4.73
C PHE A 658 13.00 -7.73 -6.00
N GLY A 659 13.61 -7.70 -7.19
CA GLY A 659 12.91 -7.73 -8.48
C GLY A 659 13.30 -8.93 -9.34
N ARG A 660 12.33 -9.49 -10.07
CA ARG A 660 12.56 -10.58 -11.04
C ARG A 660 11.75 -10.33 -12.33
N PHE A 661 12.35 -9.62 -13.27
CA PHE A 661 11.75 -9.26 -14.56
C PHE A 661 12.84 -9.23 -15.66
N PRO A 662 12.52 -9.58 -16.92
CA PRO A 662 13.51 -9.72 -18.00
C PRO A 662 14.45 -8.52 -18.18
N THR A 663 13.99 -7.27 -17.98
CA THR A 663 14.91 -6.12 -18.08
C THR A 663 16.09 -6.24 -17.11
N LEU A 664 15.88 -6.73 -15.87
CA LEU A 664 16.97 -6.83 -14.89
C LEU A 664 17.97 -7.95 -15.23
N ASP A 665 17.51 -9.04 -15.83
CA ASP A 665 18.40 -10.09 -16.37
C ASP A 665 19.25 -9.53 -17.54
N TYR A 666 18.65 -8.74 -18.42
CA TYR A 666 19.34 -8.08 -19.54
C TYR A 666 20.37 -7.01 -19.10
N GLU A 667 20.03 -6.15 -18.14
CA GLU A 667 20.95 -5.14 -17.59
C GLU A 667 22.19 -5.80 -16.98
N LEU A 668 22.02 -6.93 -16.29
CA LEU A 668 23.11 -7.72 -15.72
C LEU A 668 23.95 -8.40 -16.81
N ALA A 669 23.30 -9.00 -17.82
CA ALA A 669 23.99 -9.58 -18.97
C ALA A 669 24.82 -8.53 -19.74
N SER A 670 24.27 -7.35 -19.98
CA SER A 670 24.98 -6.23 -20.63
C SER A 670 26.16 -5.74 -19.80
N THR A 671 26.03 -5.73 -18.46
CA THR A 671 27.13 -5.36 -17.55
C THR A 671 28.25 -6.40 -17.59
N LEU A 672 27.93 -7.69 -17.60
CA LEU A 672 28.90 -8.78 -17.74
C LEU A 672 29.61 -8.75 -19.10
N ALA A 673 28.87 -8.53 -20.19
CA ALA A 673 29.42 -8.38 -21.53
C ALA A 673 30.37 -7.17 -21.65
N SER A 674 30.12 -6.08 -20.91
CA SER A 674 31.03 -4.92 -20.84
C SER A 674 32.39 -5.24 -20.21
N MET A 675 32.48 -6.34 -19.44
CA MET A 675 33.72 -6.86 -18.84
C MET A 675 34.34 -8.01 -19.65
N GLY A 676 33.75 -8.38 -20.79
CA GLY A 676 34.17 -9.55 -21.58
C GLY A 676 33.69 -10.90 -21.04
N LEU A 677 32.84 -10.92 -20.01
CA LEU A 677 32.30 -12.12 -19.37
C LEU A 677 31.08 -12.64 -20.14
N TYR A 678 31.33 -13.12 -21.37
CA TYR A 678 30.27 -13.42 -22.35
C TYR A 678 29.52 -14.73 -22.09
N ASP A 679 30.15 -15.78 -21.57
CA ASP A 679 29.46 -17.02 -21.17
C ASP A 679 28.53 -16.72 -19.95
N GLU A 680 29.00 -15.91 -19.00
CA GLU A 680 28.21 -15.43 -17.86
C GLU A 680 27.06 -14.52 -18.30
N ALA A 681 27.29 -13.63 -19.27
CA ALA A 681 26.25 -12.77 -19.82
C ALA A 681 25.11 -13.58 -20.44
N VAL A 682 25.41 -14.61 -21.24
CA VAL A 682 24.36 -15.47 -21.83
C VAL A 682 23.67 -16.34 -20.78
N ALA A 683 24.39 -16.79 -19.74
CA ALA A 683 23.78 -17.54 -18.65
C ALA A 683 22.67 -16.74 -17.93
N GLU A 684 22.77 -15.41 -17.90
CA GLU A 684 21.72 -14.53 -17.38
C GLU A 684 20.61 -14.24 -18.42
N LEU A 685 20.91 -14.26 -19.73
CA LEU A 685 19.91 -14.14 -20.82
C LEU A 685 18.99 -15.37 -21.00
N ARG A 686 19.09 -16.41 -20.16
CA ARG A 686 18.25 -17.64 -20.21
C ARG A 686 16.72 -17.42 -20.19
N SER A 687 16.25 -16.22 -19.88
CA SER A 687 14.84 -15.80 -19.92
C SER A 687 14.39 -15.29 -21.31
N PHE A 688 15.31 -15.24 -22.29
CA PHE A 688 15.08 -14.81 -23.67
C PHE A 688 15.34 -15.94 -24.66
N THR A 689 14.58 -15.98 -25.75
CA THR A 689 14.83 -16.88 -26.89
C THR A 689 14.92 -16.09 -28.19
N LEU A 690 15.65 -16.61 -29.19
CA LEU A 690 15.74 -16.02 -30.53
C LEU A 690 14.98 -16.93 -31.51
N LYS A 691 13.99 -16.38 -32.21
CA LYS A 691 13.14 -17.12 -33.16
C LYS A 691 12.69 -16.20 -34.30
N ASP A 692 12.75 -16.67 -35.54
CA ASP A 692 12.31 -15.93 -36.73
C ASP A 692 12.93 -14.51 -36.82
N GLY A 693 14.18 -14.37 -36.35
CA GLY A 693 14.89 -13.10 -36.24
C GLY A 693 14.41 -12.15 -35.12
N GLN A 694 13.38 -12.51 -34.36
CA GLN A 694 12.87 -11.79 -33.19
C GLN A 694 13.48 -12.34 -31.89
N VAL A 695 13.66 -11.47 -30.90
CA VAL A 695 13.91 -11.85 -29.51
C VAL A 695 12.57 -11.96 -28.80
N GLU A 696 12.29 -13.08 -28.13
CA GLU A 696 11.04 -13.37 -27.42
C GLU A 696 11.30 -13.57 -25.90
N THR A 697 10.37 -13.11 -25.04
CA THR A 697 10.42 -13.34 -23.57
C THR A 697 9.02 -13.24 -22.93
N ARG A 698 8.91 -13.36 -21.60
CA ARG A 698 7.70 -13.03 -20.82
C ARG A 698 7.93 -11.84 -19.89
N LEU A 699 7.50 -10.66 -20.33
CA LEU A 699 7.55 -9.43 -19.53
C LEU A 699 6.64 -9.53 -18.30
N ALA A 700 7.06 -8.93 -17.18
CA ALA A 700 6.46 -9.14 -15.86
C ALA A 700 6.27 -10.64 -15.49
N GLY A 701 7.09 -11.53 -16.06
CA GLY A 701 7.00 -13.00 -15.89
C GLY A 701 5.85 -13.69 -16.63
N ARG A 702 4.84 -12.95 -17.14
CA ARG A 702 3.61 -13.50 -17.75
C ARG A 702 3.38 -13.12 -19.20
N ASN A 703 3.65 -11.87 -19.59
CA ASN A 703 3.23 -11.32 -20.86
C ASN A 703 4.19 -11.75 -21.97
N ALA A 704 3.80 -12.73 -22.79
CA ALA A 704 4.56 -13.14 -23.95
C ALA A 704 4.74 -11.96 -24.92
N ALA A 705 5.99 -11.56 -25.14
CA ALA A 705 6.37 -10.43 -25.96
C ALA A 705 7.52 -10.81 -26.90
N ARG A 706 7.57 -10.17 -28.07
CA ARG A 706 8.64 -10.35 -29.06
C ARG A 706 8.91 -9.08 -29.84
N ALA A 707 10.17 -8.82 -30.17
CA ALA A 707 10.57 -7.68 -30.99
C ALA A 707 11.89 -7.92 -31.72
N ALA A 708 12.25 -7.02 -32.63
CA ALA A 708 13.48 -7.11 -33.41
C ALA A 708 14.77 -6.92 -32.58
N GLY A 709 14.69 -6.22 -31.44
CA GLY A 709 15.79 -5.97 -30.52
C GLY A 709 15.34 -5.86 -29.06
N PHE A 710 16.32 -5.80 -28.16
CA PHE A 710 16.06 -5.69 -26.71
C PHE A 710 15.46 -4.33 -26.31
N ILE A 711 15.79 -3.25 -27.03
CA ILE A 711 15.33 -1.89 -26.72
C ILE A 711 13.81 -1.77 -26.83
N GLU A 712 13.22 -2.35 -27.87
CA GLU A 712 11.77 -2.40 -28.09
C GLU A 712 11.11 -3.43 -27.19
N LEU A 713 11.72 -4.63 -27.06
CA LEU A 713 11.19 -5.72 -26.24
C LEU A 713 11.02 -5.32 -24.76
N LEU A 714 11.97 -4.56 -24.23
CA LEU A 714 12.01 -4.14 -22.82
C LEU A 714 11.40 -2.75 -22.58
N ALA A 715 11.00 -2.04 -23.65
CA ALA A 715 10.35 -0.73 -23.53
C ALA A 715 9.10 -0.72 -22.64
N PRO A 716 8.21 -1.75 -22.65
CA PRO A 716 7.01 -1.73 -21.79
C PRO A 716 7.34 -1.73 -20.30
N GLU A 717 8.36 -2.47 -19.84
CA GLU A 717 8.74 -2.49 -18.42
C GLU A 717 9.33 -1.13 -17.98
N ARG A 718 10.20 -0.53 -18.81
CA ARG A 718 10.74 0.83 -18.59
C ARG A 718 9.64 1.90 -18.53
N ARG A 719 8.71 1.84 -19.49
CA ARG A 719 7.59 2.78 -19.61
C ARG A 719 6.54 2.59 -18.50
N ALA A 720 6.34 1.37 -18.00
CA ALA A 720 5.43 1.12 -16.89
C ALA A 720 6.01 1.54 -15.53
N ALA A 721 7.32 1.37 -15.31
CA ALA A 721 7.93 1.50 -13.98
C ALA A 721 8.58 2.86 -13.67
N ILE A 722 9.16 3.53 -14.69
CA ILE A 722 9.78 4.87 -14.55
C ILE A 722 9.27 5.89 -15.58
N PHE A 723 8.37 5.46 -16.47
CA PHE A 723 7.73 6.31 -17.49
C PHE A 723 8.69 6.98 -18.47
N GLN A 724 9.89 6.41 -18.66
CA GLN A 724 10.89 6.95 -19.59
C GLN A 724 10.72 6.36 -20.99
N THR A 725 10.48 7.25 -21.96
CA THR A 725 10.36 6.87 -23.38
C THR A 725 11.72 6.42 -23.93
N THR A 726 12.73 7.27 -23.74
CA THR A 726 14.10 7.08 -24.19
C THR A 726 14.80 5.94 -23.42
N PRO A 727 15.47 4.98 -24.08
CA PRO A 727 16.31 3.99 -23.41
C PRO A 727 17.63 4.62 -22.96
N ALA A 728 18.17 4.20 -21.82
CA ALA A 728 19.57 4.48 -21.44
C ALA A 728 20.56 3.49 -22.10
N ASP A 729 20.20 2.95 -23.27
CA ASP A 729 20.93 1.90 -23.97
C ASP A 729 21.15 2.25 -25.42
N THR A 730 22.21 1.71 -26.02
CA THR A 730 22.57 2.01 -27.41
C THR A 730 22.14 0.90 -28.35
N ASP A 731 21.74 1.29 -29.56
CA ASP A 731 21.52 0.41 -30.71
C ASP A 731 22.68 -0.58 -30.93
N ALA A 732 23.92 -0.11 -30.77
CA ALA A 732 25.12 -0.92 -30.93
C ALA A 732 25.21 -2.02 -29.86
N ASN A 733 24.99 -1.68 -28.59
CA ASN A 733 24.96 -2.64 -27.49
C ASN A 733 23.82 -3.65 -27.66
N ALA A 734 22.60 -3.19 -27.94
CA ALA A 734 21.44 -4.08 -28.13
C ALA A 734 21.62 -5.05 -29.32
N LYS A 735 22.27 -4.61 -30.41
CA LYS A 735 22.65 -5.47 -31.55
C LYS A 735 23.73 -6.48 -31.16
N MET A 736 24.77 -6.06 -30.43
CA MET A 736 25.84 -6.94 -29.93
C MET A 736 25.29 -8.02 -28.97
N MET A 737 24.44 -7.65 -28.01
CA MET A 737 23.80 -8.60 -27.09
C MET A 737 22.89 -9.60 -27.82
N LYS A 738 22.20 -9.17 -28.90
CA LYS A 738 21.41 -10.07 -29.75
C LYS A 738 22.29 -11.03 -30.56
N ALA A 739 23.40 -10.55 -31.11
CA ALA A 739 24.35 -11.37 -31.84
C ALA A 739 25.07 -12.40 -30.94
N LEU A 740 25.37 -12.02 -29.68
CA LEU A 740 25.90 -12.93 -28.66
C LEU A 740 24.96 -14.11 -28.36
N LEU A 741 23.66 -13.81 -28.22
CA LEU A 741 22.62 -14.81 -28.04
C LEU A 741 22.45 -15.69 -29.29
N ALA A 742 22.51 -15.10 -30.50
CA ALA A 742 22.46 -15.83 -31.76
C ALA A 742 23.63 -16.82 -31.92
N PHE A 743 24.87 -16.34 -31.77
CA PHE A 743 26.09 -17.15 -31.84
C PHE A 743 26.06 -18.30 -30.82
N THR A 744 25.64 -18.00 -29.59
CA THR A 744 25.50 -19.04 -28.56
C THR A 744 24.43 -20.07 -28.91
N ASN A 745 23.24 -19.67 -29.37
CA ASN A 745 22.18 -20.61 -29.75
C ASN A 745 22.58 -21.54 -30.91
N VAL A 746 23.46 -21.10 -31.82
CA VAL A 746 23.99 -21.95 -32.91
C VAL A 746 25.10 -22.90 -32.41
N VAL A 747 25.96 -22.46 -31.50
CA VAL A 747 27.16 -23.21 -31.07
C VAL A 747 26.93 -24.10 -29.82
N ASP A 748 25.96 -23.76 -28.98
CA ASP A 748 25.52 -24.55 -27.82
C ASP A 748 24.33 -25.47 -28.17
N THR A 749 24.49 -26.30 -29.21
CA THR A 749 23.50 -27.33 -29.59
C THR A 749 23.28 -28.39 -28.51
N PRO A 750 22.11 -29.07 -28.51
CA PRO A 750 21.87 -30.25 -27.67
C PRO A 750 22.87 -31.39 -27.93
N GLU A 751 23.10 -32.21 -26.91
CA GLU A 751 24.01 -33.36 -27.00
C GLU A 751 23.61 -34.30 -28.15
N GLY A 752 24.60 -34.65 -28.99
CA GLY A 752 24.39 -35.48 -30.20
C GLY A 752 24.10 -34.70 -31.49
N GLN A 753 23.90 -33.38 -31.45
CA GLN A 753 23.78 -32.54 -32.64
C GLN A 753 25.05 -31.70 -32.87
N THR A 754 25.61 -31.79 -34.08
CA THR A 754 26.71 -30.92 -34.54
C THR A 754 26.17 -29.57 -35.01
N PRO A 755 26.69 -28.44 -34.50
CA PRO A 755 26.41 -27.11 -35.06
C PRO A 755 26.68 -27.01 -36.57
N ASN A 756 25.89 -26.22 -37.28
CA ASN A 756 26.20 -25.86 -38.67
C ASN A 756 27.38 -24.87 -38.69
N GLU A 757 28.49 -25.23 -39.33
CA GLU A 757 29.70 -24.42 -39.35
C GLU A 757 29.51 -23.07 -40.05
N ASP A 758 28.71 -23.01 -41.12
CA ASP A 758 28.45 -21.76 -41.86
C ASP A 758 27.61 -20.77 -41.01
N GLU A 759 26.59 -21.27 -40.30
CA GLU A 759 25.78 -20.47 -39.37
C GLU A 759 26.60 -20.03 -38.16
N ALA A 760 27.47 -20.90 -37.63
CA ALA A 760 28.37 -20.58 -36.53
C ALA A 760 29.37 -19.48 -36.93
N LEU A 761 29.90 -19.54 -38.16
CA LEU A 761 30.81 -18.52 -38.69
C LEU A 761 30.12 -17.22 -39.06
N GLN A 762 28.86 -17.23 -39.53
CA GLN A 762 28.13 -16.01 -39.79
C GLN A 762 27.74 -15.30 -38.48
N SER A 763 27.14 -16.03 -37.54
CA SER A 763 26.77 -15.47 -36.22
C SER A 763 27.99 -15.01 -35.41
N ALA A 764 29.14 -15.69 -35.55
CA ALA A 764 30.42 -15.22 -35.03
C ALA A 764 30.83 -13.85 -35.59
N LYS A 765 30.76 -13.65 -36.92
CA LYS A 765 31.07 -12.36 -37.56
C LYS A 765 30.13 -11.26 -37.09
N ASP A 766 28.83 -11.56 -36.99
CA ASP A 766 27.81 -10.61 -36.53
C ASP A 766 28.07 -10.15 -35.08
N PHE A 767 28.56 -11.05 -34.21
CA PHE A 767 28.93 -10.73 -32.83
C PHE A 767 30.28 -10.00 -32.71
N ILE A 768 31.28 -10.38 -33.50
CA ILE A 768 32.59 -9.69 -33.55
C ILE A 768 32.47 -8.28 -34.14
N GLY A 769 31.45 -8.03 -34.96
CA GLY A 769 31.16 -6.75 -35.62
C GLY A 769 31.06 -5.54 -34.68
N GLY A 770 31.09 -4.34 -35.28
CA GLY A 770 31.28 -3.07 -34.57
C GLY A 770 32.71 -2.52 -34.75
N ASN A 771 32.99 -1.40 -34.08
CA ASN A 771 34.29 -0.74 -34.09
C ASN A 771 34.53 -0.08 -32.71
N ASP A 772 34.70 -0.92 -31.70
CA ASP A 772 34.83 -0.57 -30.29
C ASP A 772 35.93 -1.40 -29.63
N ALA A 773 36.44 -0.92 -28.50
CA ALA A 773 37.56 -1.53 -27.79
C ALA A 773 37.32 -2.99 -27.33
N MET A 774 36.06 -3.45 -27.26
CA MET A 774 35.74 -4.82 -26.89
C MET A 774 35.77 -5.80 -28.08
N GLN A 775 35.92 -5.33 -29.33
CA GLN A 775 36.00 -6.22 -30.52
C GLN A 775 37.09 -7.30 -30.38
N THR A 776 38.27 -6.93 -29.89
CA THR A 776 39.38 -7.88 -29.70
C THR A 776 39.03 -8.96 -28.67
N TYR A 777 38.35 -8.60 -27.58
CA TYR A 777 37.84 -9.55 -26.59
C TYR A 777 36.75 -10.47 -27.19
N ARG A 778 35.90 -9.94 -28.08
CA ARG A 778 34.91 -10.75 -28.82
C ARG A 778 35.57 -11.76 -29.76
N ARG A 779 36.65 -11.40 -30.47
CA ARG A 779 37.44 -12.34 -31.30
C ARG A 779 38.00 -13.50 -30.46
N VAL A 780 38.66 -13.19 -29.34
CA VAL A 780 39.26 -14.20 -28.44
C VAL A 780 38.18 -15.14 -27.87
N TYR A 781 37.04 -14.61 -27.44
CA TYR A 781 35.92 -15.42 -26.95
C TYR A 781 35.37 -16.37 -28.00
N VAL A 782 35.10 -15.87 -29.23
CA VAL A 782 34.62 -16.71 -30.34
C VAL A 782 35.62 -17.81 -30.67
N ALA A 783 36.90 -17.48 -30.82
CA ALA A 783 37.96 -18.45 -31.11
C ALA A 783 38.03 -19.55 -30.03
N GLY A 784 37.99 -19.16 -28.76
CA GLY A 784 37.97 -20.09 -27.62
C GLY A 784 36.70 -20.96 -27.58
N LYS A 785 35.52 -20.39 -27.86
CA LYS A 785 34.24 -21.12 -27.84
C LYS A 785 34.11 -22.10 -29.00
N LEU A 786 34.53 -21.70 -30.21
CA LEU A 786 34.64 -22.58 -31.38
C LEU A 786 35.62 -23.74 -31.14
N MET A 787 36.81 -23.46 -30.58
CA MET A 787 37.78 -24.51 -30.21
C MET A 787 37.22 -25.47 -29.15
N LYS A 788 36.62 -24.95 -28.07
CA LYS A 788 35.99 -25.72 -26.97
C LYS A 788 34.88 -26.65 -27.48
N LYS A 789 34.15 -26.22 -28.51
CA LYS A 789 33.03 -26.96 -29.13
C LYS A 789 33.41 -27.80 -30.35
N ARG A 790 34.63 -27.65 -30.87
CA ARG A 790 35.15 -28.34 -32.07
C ARG A 790 34.36 -28.02 -33.34
N VAL A 791 33.99 -26.75 -33.51
CA VAL A 791 33.25 -26.21 -34.67
C VAL A 791 34.15 -25.22 -35.40
N ALA A 792 34.14 -25.24 -36.74
CA ALA A 792 34.83 -24.28 -37.61
C ALA A 792 36.31 -24.05 -37.25
N LEU A 793 37.01 -25.14 -36.91
CA LEU A 793 38.36 -25.09 -36.31
C LEU A 793 39.42 -24.43 -37.20
N SER A 794 39.22 -24.41 -38.52
CA SER A 794 40.08 -23.71 -39.49
C SER A 794 40.15 -22.20 -39.24
N SER A 795 39.06 -21.59 -38.78
CA SER A 795 38.97 -20.14 -38.54
C SER A 795 39.56 -19.68 -37.21
N VAL A 796 39.86 -20.61 -36.29
CA VAL A 796 40.33 -20.28 -34.93
C VAL A 796 41.70 -19.60 -34.96
N ALA A 797 42.61 -20.01 -35.86
CA ALA A 797 43.91 -19.37 -36.02
C ALA A 797 43.77 -17.92 -36.52
N GLU A 798 43.02 -17.72 -37.60
CA GLU A 798 42.79 -16.40 -38.19
C GLU A 798 42.16 -15.41 -37.19
N LEU A 799 41.18 -15.87 -36.40
CA LEU A 799 40.55 -15.06 -35.35
C LEU A 799 41.53 -14.65 -34.24
N MET A 800 42.50 -15.50 -33.90
CA MET A 800 43.53 -15.20 -32.91
C MET A 800 44.61 -14.27 -33.46
N ASP A 801 45.04 -14.44 -34.71
CA ASP A 801 45.97 -13.52 -35.39
C ASP A 801 45.34 -12.11 -35.52
N GLN A 802 44.07 -12.03 -35.91
CA GLN A 802 43.29 -10.78 -35.93
C GLN A 802 43.05 -10.19 -34.53
N ALA A 803 43.12 -11.00 -33.47
CA ALA A 803 43.05 -10.51 -32.09
C ALA A 803 44.40 -9.95 -31.62
N ALA A 804 45.51 -10.62 -31.92
CA ALA A 804 46.86 -10.17 -31.59
C ALA A 804 47.17 -8.82 -32.25
N ALA A 805 46.95 -8.69 -33.57
CA ALA A 805 47.12 -7.41 -34.27
C ALA A 805 46.19 -6.29 -33.73
N GLY A 806 45.00 -6.67 -33.23
CA GLY A 806 44.06 -5.74 -32.59
C GLY A 806 44.46 -5.31 -31.17
N LEU A 807 45.38 -6.03 -30.51
CA LEU A 807 46.02 -5.63 -29.25
C LEU A 807 47.23 -4.74 -29.53
N GLU A 808 48.08 -5.11 -30.50
CA GLU A 808 49.26 -4.32 -30.89
C GLU A 808 48.89 -2.92 -31.43
N GLY A 809 47.75 -2.79 -32.11
CA GLY A 809 47.22 -1.49 -32.56
C GLY A 809 46.47 -0.67 -31.51
N ALA A 810 46.36 -1.15 -30.27
CA ALA A 810 45.62 -0.51 -29.18
C ALA A 810 46.48 -0.18 -27.94
N LEU A 811 47.78 -0.48 -28.00
CA LEU A 811 48.81 -0.21 -26.99
C LEU A 811 49.71 0.97 -27.40
#